data_AF-A0A6J7LPJ8-F1
#
_entry.id   AF-A0A6J7LPJ8-F1
#
_cell.length_a   1.000
_cell.length_b   1.000
_cell.length_c   1.000
_cell.angle_alpha   90.00
_cell.angle_beta   90.00
_cell.angle_gamma   90.00
#
_symmetry.space_group_name_H-M   'P 1'
#
loop_
_entity.id
_entity.type
_entity.pdbx_description
1 polymer ?
#
loop_
_entity_poly.entity_id
_entity_poly.type
_entity_poly.pdbx_seq_one_letter_code
_entity_poly.pdbx_strand_id
1 'polypeptide(L)'
;MGLAVVKWWQSRLRRECIINPTSWRFVDQRWMDLAPGYFAPHILRHPGCNVAWWNLPNRDVREHDGHWTVNGEDLVFFHFSGYDPRKSHLVSKHQGGAPRVLLSERPDVARLFAQYDAKLLAGGHAAISAIPYGVNEIDGLVLDHRMRGLFRNALLETESEGIAPPPNPFTDGVPVFAKWLSAPTTGLADSRAPGRYLMDLYLQTPALRERFPGVPGPDTFGFEQYVRGELVPDGTVPMQLEPEQADEASMPLAPTQDLQPGINVIAYFTAESGVGQAARLMLAGIEAAGIPHATVTYDMAPGRSTHQFSEHGPDKAIYDTNLVCINADVILAANHWMGERLRDHRYRIGLWWWETSTFPEMFDQSFSVVDEIWVGSAFVGNAIRQRTDLPVTVIPMPVVVPPAVGGARAAVGIAEDTFLVLYAYDFDSVFVRKNPLGALEAYTSAFTPDDGCTLLLKSINGERHLEELEELRMAAAGRADVVILDQYLDATTNRGLIAECDCYLSLHRSEGFGVTIAEAMAYARPVVATAYSANLEFMDDSMGYLVPITEGVVPSGAGPYTAGTTWGEPDIAAAAMLLTRVRNNPDEALAKALLAAVHMRLERAPEKAGEAIRTRLDAIRMAGLHPPPYVVADGANVAGSGSLDTLAKQIQAGGRTRWQNNDSSLRGIAHRGLLRSLRPYLQRRGEIDETELAVLTEIESRLADAEQSIDAVEVLSERVAGFSDHISRLTNDLVATLPAMIDTLGGADFVAHRSSRFLQYAALATLQERWVATTTPDNRQPVVDDLTAYELKGFSQNGEDGVIAEIMRRLGIPQGTFVEFGIESGSEGNCVYLAEARGWSGLFIEGDPEHFTRLERRYQDRGRIQTVGAMVGPDNINDLIRAAGLEDGVDLLSIDIDGNDYWVWKAVDAITPSVVCIEYNADIAPGVRAVQPFDPNISWNGSNYYGASLAALEDLGSKKGYTLVHTDLTGVNAFFVRNDHAAAFGDAAVVPRRAPNFYLRGEGHPDDPLGRVIPPLEECE
;
A
#
# COMPACT_ATOMS: atom_id res chain seq x y z
N MET A 1 60.66 -2.44 -40.23
CA MET A 1 60.25 -2.17 -38.83
C MET A 1 58.83 -2.65 -38.54
N GLY A 2 57.81 -2.24 -39.30
CA GLY A 2 56.41 -2.64 -39.06
C GLY A 2 56.14 -4.14 -38.91
N LEU A 3 56.63 -4.98 -39.84
CA LEU A 3 56.41 -6.44 -39.75
C LEU A 3 57.07 -7.08 -38.52
N ALA A 4 58.20 -6.53 -38.05
CA ALA A 4 58.88 -7.03 -36.86
C ALA A 4 58.07 -6.71 -35.58
N VAL A 5 57.50 -5.50 -35.51
CA VAL A 5 56.59 -5.09 -34.44
C VAL A 5 55.36 -6.00 -34.42
N VAL A 6 54.74 -6.25 -35.59
CA VAL A 6 53.56 -7.12 -35.70
C VAL A 6 53.86 -8.55 -35.26
N LYS A 7 54.99 -9.15 -35.71
CA LYS A 7 55.39 -10.50 -35.29
C LYS A 7 55.66 -10.59 -33.79
N TRP A 8 56.36 -9.60 -33.25
CA TRP A 8 56.62 -9.51 -31.81
C TRP A 8 55.30 -9.42 -31.04
N TRP A 9 54.40 -8.51 -31.44
CA TRP A 9 53.12 -8.33 -30.79
C TRP A 9 52.27 -9.60 -30.84
N GLN A 10 52.14 -10.22 -32.02
CA GLN A 10 51.43 -11.48 -32.21
C GLN A 10 51.94 -12.58 -31.27
N SER A 11 53.26 -12.70 -31.08
CA SER A 11 53.84 -13.70 -30.18
C SER A 11 53.40 -13.52 -28.72
N ARG A 12 53.17 -12.28 -28.29
CA ARG A 12 52.67 -11.96 -26.94
C ARG A 12 51.19 -12.30 -26.82
N LEU A 13 50.38 -11.90 -27.80
CA LEU A 13 48.93 -12.08 -27.77
C LEU A 13 48.49 -13.55 -27.76
N ARG A 14 49.33 -14.46 -28.26
CA ARG A 14 49.01 -15.90 -28.33
C ARG A 14 48.61 -16.52 -26.98
N ARG A 15 49.18 -16.07 -25.86
CA ARG A 15 48.88 -16.56 -24.50
C ARG A 15 48.62 -15.44 -23.49
N GLU A 16 49.01 -14.21 -23.82
CA GLU A 16 49.01 -13.07 -22.90
C GLU A 16 48.08 -11.92 -23.30
N CYS A 17 47.13 -12.18 -24.22
CA CYS A 17 46.02 -11.28 -24.49
C CYS A 17 44.93 -11.46 -23.42
N ILE A 18 45.24 -11.04 -22.19
CA ILE A 18 44.38 -11.20 -21.01
C ILE A 18 44.16 -9.86 -20.31
N ILE A 19 43.12 -9.79 -19.49
CA ILE A 19 42.90 -8.68 -18.54
C ILE A 19 43.52 -9.12 -17.21
N ASN A 20 44.75 -8.67 -16.92
CA ASN A 20 45.44 -8.93 -15.65
C ASN A 20 46.33 -7.73 -15.27
N PRO A 21 45.73 -6.63 -14.80
CA PRO A 21 46.45 -5.38 -14.52
C PRO A 21 47.55 -5.50 -13.47
N THR A 22 47.39 -6.39 -12.48
CA THR A 22 48.40 -6.62 -11.41
C THR A 22 49.71 -7.18 -11.96
N SER A 23 49.62 -7.92 -13.07
CA SER A 23 50.78 -8.44 -13.80
C SER A 23 51.21 -7.54 -14.97
N TRP A 24 50.73 -6.29 -15.01
CA TRP A 24 50.96 -5.34 -16.11
C TRP A 24 50.50 -5.83 -17.48
N ARG A 25 49.45 -6.66 -17.54
CA ARG A 25 48.86 -7.20 -18.77
C ARG A 25 47.43 -6.66 -18.96
N PHE A 26 47.15 -6.07 -20.11
CA PHE A 26 45.81 -5.61 -20.45
C PHE A 26 45.60 -5.69 -21.95
N VAL A 27 44.88 -6.75 -22.35
CA VAL A 27 44.58 -7.13 -23.74
C VAL A 27 45.80 -6.98 -24.65
N ASP A 28 45.61 -6.51 -25.87
CA ASP A 28 46.65 -6.26 -26.84
C ASP A 28 47.37 -4.93 -26.63
N GLN A 29 46.66 -3.91 -26.13
CA GLN A 29 47.12 -2.53 -26.01
C GLN A 29 48.32 -2.36 -25.09
N ARG A 30 48.34 -2.99 -23.90
CA ARG A 30 49.40 -2.76 -22.90
C ARG A 30 50.78 -3.22 -23.36
N TRP A 31 50.83 -4.17 -24.30
CA TRP A 31 52.07 -4.58 -24.92
C TRP A 31 52.75 -3.43 -25.67
N MET A 32 51.99 -2.47 -26.22
CA MET A 32 52.57 -1.34 -26.95
C MET A 32 53.34 -0.36 -26.06
N ASP A 33 53.11 -0.35 -24.75
CA ASP A 33 53.91 0.45 -23.82
C ASP A 33 55.38 -0.02 -23.77
N LEU A 34 55.62 -1.29 -24.09
CA LEU A 34 56.96 -1.86 -24.17
C LEU A 34 57.63 -1.64 -25.53
N ALA A 35 56.86 -1.31 -26.58
CA ALA A 35 57.37 -1.18 -27.93
C ALA A 35 58.53 -0.16 -28.08
N PRO A 36 58.53 1.01 -27.40
CA PRO A 36 59.67 1.92 -27.44
C PRO A 36 60.99 1.36 -26.88
N GLY A 37 60.94 0.28 -26.09
CA GLY A 37 62.14 -0.41 -25.61
C GLY A 37 62.73 -1.41 -26.60
N TYR A 38 61.95 -1.89 -27.57
CA TYR A 38 62.37 -2.87 -28.58
C TYR A 38 62.51 -2.27 -29.98
N PHE A 39 61.91 -1.11 -30.21
CA PHE A 39 61.83 -0.44 -31.49
C PHE A 39 62.06 1.07 -31.31
N ALA A 40 62.26 1.81 -32.40
CA ALA A 40 62.41 3.26 -32.38
C ALA A 40 61.14 3.96 -32.93
N PRO A 41 60.03 4.03 -32.17
CA PRO A 41 58.81 4.69 -32.61
C PRO A 41 58.89 6.22 -32.48
N HIS A 42 58.05 6.92 -33.23
CA HIS A 42 57.73 8.33 -32.98
C HIS A 42 56.54 8.42 -32.01
N ILE A 43 56.63 9.28 -30.99
CA ILE A 43 55.59 9.46 -29.97
C ILE A 43 54.85 10.79 -30.20
N LEU A 44 53.59 10.71 -30.63
CA LEU A 44 52.70 11.87 -30.77
C LEU A 44 52.02 12.18 -29.43
N ARG A 45 52.16 13.42 -28.93
CA ARG A 45 51.61 13.86 -27.63
C ARG A 45 50.45 14.85 -27.73
N HIS A 46 49.86 15.01 -28.91
CA HIS A 46 48.74 15.91 -29.16
C HIS A 46 47.55 15.59 -28.23
N PRO A 47 47.04 16.53 -27.42
CA PRO A 47 46.02 16.26 -26.40
C PRO A 47 44.66 15.86 -26.99
N GLY A 48 44.36 16.31 -28.22
CA GLY A 48 43.18 15.92 -29.00
C GLY A 48 43.23 14.54 -29.67
N CYS A 49 44.32 13.78 -29.53
CA CYS A 49 44.39 12.40 -30.05
C CYS A 49 44.00 11.39 -28.96
N ASN A 50 43.17 10.40 -29.31
CA ASN A 50 42.76 9.30 -28.44
C ASN A 50 42.12 9.79 -27.12
N VAL A 51 41.26 10.80 -27.22
CA VAL A 51 40.46 11.29 -26.10
C VAL A 51 39.39 10.25 -25.79
N ALA A 52 39.25 9.84 -24.53
CA ALA A 52 38.39 8.74 -24.13
C ALA A 52 38.04 8.83 -22.63
N TRP A 53 37.08 8.02 -22.18
CA TRP A 53 36.62 8.02 -20.80
C TRP A 53 37.73 7.85 -19.74
N TRP A 54 38.84 7.17 -20.05
CA TRP A 54 39.96 6.97 -19.10
C TRP A 54 40.88 8.19 -18.93
N ASN A 55 40.91 9.12 -19.88
CA ASN A 55 41.74 10.33 -19.80
C ASN A 55 40.92 11.61 -19.71
N LEU A 56 39.60 11.54 -19.92
CA LEU A 56 38.67 12.65 -19.92
C LEU A 56 38.67 13.52 -18.65
N PRO A 57 38.89 12.99 -17.42
CA PRO A 57 39.05 13.84 -16.22
C PRO A 57 40.22 14.84 -16.32
N ASN A 58 41.21 14.55 -17.18
CA ASN A 58 42.38 15.41 -17.43
C ASN A 58 42.31 16.13 -18.79
N ARG A 59 41.09 16.30 -19.33
CA ARG A 59 40.84 16.91 -20.64
C ARG A 59 39.74 17.96 -20.51
N ASP A 60 40.11 19.20 -20.77
CA ASP A 60 39.19 20.33 -20.91
C ASP A 60 38.65 20.30 -22.34
N VAL A 61 37.42 19.81 -22.50
CA VAL A 61 36.76 19.66 -23.79
C VAL A 61 35.87 20.88 -23.99
N ARG A 62 36.01 21.58 -25.11
CA ARG A 62 35.17 22.74 -25.43
C ARG A 62 34.74 22.69 -26.87
N GLU A 63 33.55 23.20 -27.15
CA GLU A 63 33.13 23.46 -28.52
C GLU A 63 32.85 24.94 -28.72
N HIS A 64 33.38 25.45 -29.82
CA HIS A 64 33.22 26.80 -30.32
C HIS A 64 32.86 26.73 -31.80
N ASP A 65 31.71 27.29 -32.19
CA ASP A 65 31.26 27.37 -33.59
C ASP A 65 31.27 26.03 -34.36
N GLY A 66 30.91 24.92 -33.69
CA GLY A 66 30.92 23.57 -34.28
C GLY A 66 32.29 22.90 -34.35
N HIS A 67 33.34 23.53 -33.81
CA HIS A 67 34.68 22.98 -33.69
C HIS A 67 34.97 22.56 -32.25
N TRP A 68 35.42 21.31 -32.08
CA TRP A 68 35.80 20.75 -30.78
C TRP A 68 37.30 20.95 -30.53
N THR A 69 37.63 21.45 -29.34
CA THR A 69 39.00 21.58 -28.85
C THR A 69 39.18 20.83 -27.54
N VAL A 70 40.40 20.38 -27.30
CA VAL A 70 40.82 19.68 -26.10
C VAL A 70 42.12 20.28 -25.59
N ASN A 71 42.07 20.86 -24.38
CA ASN A 71 43.16 21.64 -23.80
C ASN A 71 43.66 22.78 -24.73
N GLY A 72 42.75 23.37 -25.51
CA GLY A 72 43.05 24.47 -26.44
C GLY A 72 43.60 24.06 -27.81
N GLU A 73 43.81 22.77 -28.08
CA GLU A 73 44.16 22.24 -29.42
C GLU A 73 42.98 21.50 -30.05
N ASP A 74 42.99 21.26 -31.37
CA ASP A 74 41.86 20.62 -32.07
C ASP A 74 41.60 19.18 -31.56
N LEU A 75 40.34 18.82 -31.37
CA LEU A 75 39.96 17.42 -31.17
C LEU A 75 40.18 16.65 -32.48
N VAL A 76 41.20 15.78 -32.51
CA VAL A 76 41.54 14.98 -33.69
C VAL A 76 40.65 13.75 -33.78
N PHE A 77 40.54 12.98 -32.69
CA PHE A 77 39.59 11.87 -32.60
C PHE A 77 39.24 11.52 -31.15
N PHE A 78 37.97 11.21 -30.93
CA PHE A 78 37.44 10.68 -29.69
C PHE A 78 37.18 9.18 -29.82
N HIS A 79 37.48 8.44 -28.76
CA HIS A 79 37.33 6.98 -28.69
C HIS A 79 36.15 6.63 -27.77
N PHE A 80 34.99 6.36 -28.40
CA PHE A 80 33.73 6.00 -27.74
C PHE A 80 33.68 4.52 -27.29
N SER A 81 34.79 3.99 -26.78
CA SER A 81 34.91 2.56 -26.43
C SER A 81 33.86 2.16 -25.40
N GLY A 82 32.99 1.23 -25.76
CA GLY A 82 31.97 0.68 -24.85
C GLY A 82 30.80 1.62 -24.57
N TYR A 83 30.65 2.72 -25.32
CA TYR A 83 29.45 3.56 -25.25
C TYR A 83 28.23 2.82 -25.81
N ASP A 84 27.07 3.04 -25.19
CA ASP A 84 25.79 2.47 -25.61
C ASP A 84 24.73 3.58 -25.64
N PRO A 85 24.15 3.93 -26.81
CA PRO A 85 23.14 4.99 -26.92
C PRO A 85 21.86 4.70 -26.12
N ARG A 86 21.64 3.45 -25.70
CA ARG A 86 20.52 3.07 -24.82
C ARG A 86 20.75 3.44 -23.35
N LYS A 87 22.00 3.72 -22.98
CA LYS A 87 22.43 4.21 -21.67
C LYS A 87 23.20 5.52 -21.86
N SER A 88 22.54 6.49 -22.50
CA SER A 88 23.16 7.76 -22.90
C SER A 88 23.67 8.61 -21.73
N HIS A 89 23.23 8.30 -20.50
CA HIS A 89 23.75 8.88 -19.25
C HIS A 89 25.16 8.37 -18.87
N LEU A 90 25.65 7.27 -19.47
CA LEU A 90 27.01 6.75 -19.24
C LEU A 90 27.93 7.00 -20.43
N VAL A 91 29.19 7.37 -20.16
CA VAL A 91 30.21 7.49 -21.23
C VAL A 91 30.75 6.14 -21.71
N SER A 92 30.66 5.07 -20.90
CA SER A 92 31.10 3.72 -21.26
C SER A 92 30.62 2.65 -20.28
N LYS A 93 30.19 1.49 -20.80
CA LYS A 93 29.89 0.28 -20.01
C LYS A 93 31.08 -0.26 -19.20
N HIS A 94 32.30 0.14 -19.54
CA HIS A 94 33.52 -0.34 -18.88
C HIS A 94 33.80 0.33 -17.54
N GLN A 95 33.01 1.33 -17.13
CA GLN A 95 33.15 1.97 -15.83
C GLN A 95 32.29 1.32 -14.74
N GLY A 96 31.40 0.38 -15.10
CA GLY A 96 30.50 -0.28 -14.17
C GLY A 96 29.59 0.71 -13.43
N GLY A 97 29.10 0.32 -12.25
CA GLY A 97 28.19 1.13 -11.43
C GLY A 97 28.84 2.32 -10.70
N ALA A 98 30.13 2.59 -10.92
CA ALA A 98 30.84 3.73 -10.33
C ALA A 98 31.60 4.53 -11.41
N PRO A 99 30.88 5.24 -12.30
CA PRO A 99 31.49 6.00 -13.38
C PRO A 99 32.42 7.10 -12.86
N ARG A 100 33.61 7.22 -13.46
CA ARG A 100 34.59 8.28 -13.12
C ARG A 100 34.28 9.63 -13.75
N VAL A 101 33.33 9.65 -14.69
CA VAL A 101 32.90 10.83 -15.41
C VAL A 101 31.39 10.82 -15.39
N LEU A 102 30.82 11.81 -14.73
CA LEU A 102 29.39 12.09 -14.74
C LEU A 102 29.15 13.12 -15.84
N LEU A 103 28.27 12.80 -16.79
CA LEU A 103 27.88 13.69 -17.88
C LEU A 103 27.06 14.88 -17.36
N SER A 104 26.30 14.68 -16.27
CA SER A 104 25.54 15.72 -15.58
C SER A 104 26.43 16.84 -15.05
N GLU A 105 27.68 16.53 -14.69
CA GLU A 105 28.70 17.49 -14.24
C GLU A 105 29.56 18.04 -15.39
N ARG A 106 29.39 17.51 -16.61
CA ARG A 106 30.19 17.81 -17.80
C ARG A 106 29.30 18.07 -19.03
N PRO A 107 28.53 19.18 -19.05
CA PRO A 107 27.60 19.48 -20.14
C PRO A 107 28.30 19.67 -21.50
N ASP A 108 29.57 20.10 -21.47
CA ASP A 108 30.47 20.14 -22.63
C ASP A 108 30.64 18.76 -23.28
N VAL A 109 30.92 17.75 -22.46
CA VAL A 109 31.07 16.36 -22.90
C VAL A 109 29.73 15.75 -23.26
N ALA A 110 28.68 16.00 -22.49
CA ALA A 110 27.34 15.47 -22.75
C ALA A 110 26.86 15.84 -24.17
N ARG A 111 27.14 17.07 -24.61
CA ARG A 111 26.81 17.52 -25.98
C ARG A 111 27.59 16.77 -27.07
N LEU A 112 28.87 16.46 -26.84
CA LEU A 112 29.68 15.65 -27.77
C LEU A 112 29.08 14.24 -27.94
N PHE A 113 28.65 13.63 -26.83
CA PHE A 113 28.02 12.31 -26.83
C PHE A 113 26.65 12.34 -27.49
N ALA A 114 25.81 13.35 -27.23
CA ALA A 114 24.52 13.53 -27.91
C ALA A 114 24.67 13.67 -29.44
N GLN A 115 25.71 14.37 -29.93
CA GLN A 115 26.01 14.43 -31.37
C GLN A 115 26.42 13.06 -31.94
N TYR A 116 27.08 12.23 -31.14
CA TYR A 116 27.47 10.87 -31.54
C TYR A 116 26.28 9.90 -31.51
N ASP A 117 25.40 10.01 -30.52
CA ASP A 117 24.13 9.26 -30.44
C ASP A 117 23.30 9.43 -31.70
N ALA A 118 23.08 10.68 -32.14
CA ALA A 118 22.33 10.96 -33.35
C ALA A 118 22.93 10.25 -34.59
N LYS A 119 24.27 10.18 -34.68
CA LYS A 119 24.97 9.47 -35.77
C LYS A 119 24.86 7.96 -35.65
N LEU A 120 24.96 7.40 -34.45
CA LEU A 120 24.81 5.96 -34.20
C LEU A 120 23.40 5.47 -34.53
N LEU A 121 22.38 6.20 -34.05
CA LEU A 121 20.98 5.87 -34.30
C LEU A 121 20.66 5.96 -35.80
N ALA A 122 21.08 7.04 -36.47
CA ALA A 122 20.93 7.17 -37.93
C ALA A 122 21.69 6.08 -38.70
N GLY A 123 22.80 5.57 -38.15
CA GLY A 123 23.60 4.49 -38.72
C GLY A 123 23.06 3.08 -38.49
N GLY A 124 21.90 2.91 -37.86
CA GLY A 124 21.28 1.61 -37.63
C GLY A 124 21.90 0.81 -36.48
N HIS A 125 22.45 1.48 -35.46
CA HIS A 125 23.08 0.85 -34.29
C HIS A 125 22.21 -0.27 -33.69
N ALA A 126 20.90 -0.04 -33.51
CA ALA A 126 19.99 -1.01 -32.90
C ALA A 126 20.04 -2.39 -33.58
N ALA A 127 20.01 -2.42 -34.92
CA ALA A 127 20.06 -3.66 -35.70
C ALA A 127 21.41 -4.39 -35.58
N ILE A 128 22.52 -3.64 -35.59
CA ILE A 128 23.87 -4.20 -35.52
C ILE A 128 24.19 -4.69 -34.10
N SER A 129 23.77 -3.96 -33.07
CA SER A 129 23.99 -4.31 -31.66
C SER A 129 23.26 -5.58 -31.22
N ALA A 130 22.22 -5.99 -31.95
CA ALA A 130 21.46 -7.21 -31.68
C ALA A 130 22.16 -8.49 -32.18
N ILE A 131 23.24 -8.37 -32.96
CA ILE A 131 23.97 -9.52 -33.48
C ILE A 131 24.79 -10.14 -32.35
N PRO A 132 24.48 -11.38 -31.91
CA PRO A 132 25.18 -12.00 -30.79
C PRO A 132 26.63 -12.32 -31.16
N TYR A 133 27.52 -12.21 -30.17
CA TYR A 133 28.91 -12.59 -30.34
C TYR A 133 29.06 -14.11 -30.32
N GLY A 134 29.27 -14.71 -31.49
CA GLY A 134 29.13 -16.15 -31.73
C GLY A 134 30.13 -17.10 -31.06
N VAL A 135 30.96 -16.65 -30.11
CA VAL A 135 31.93 -17.50 -29.37
C VAL A 135 31.81 -17.37 -27.85
N ASN A 136 30.71 -16.81 -27.35
CA ASN A 136 30.40 -16.72 -25.92
C ASN A 136 29.48 -17.84 -25.41
N GLU A 137 28.90 -18.62 -26.31
CA GLU A 137 28.00 -19.71 -25.97
C GLU A 137 28.29 -20.90 -26.89
N ILE A 138 28.17 -22.09 -26.34
CA ILE A 138 28.21 -23.35 -27.08
C ILE A 138 27.24 -24.34 -26.41
N ASP A 139 26.37 -24.98 -27.20
CA ASP A 139 25.35 -25.94 -26.75
C ASP A 139 24.64 -25.55 -25.44
N GLY A 140 24.26 -24.26 -25.28
CA GLY A 140 23.56 -23.74 -24.11
C GLY A 140 24.44 -23.44 -22.88
N LEU A 141 25.76 -23.65 -22.96
CA LEU A 141 26.72 -23.24 -21.93
C LEU A 141 27.32 -21.88 -22.27
N VAL A 142 27.05 -20.88 -21.45
CA VAL A 142 27.71 -19.55 -21.54
C VAL A 142 29.14 -19.67 -21.02
N LEU A 143 30.11 -19.38 -21.88
CA LEU A 143 31.55 -19.46 -21.58
C LEU A 143 32.05 -18.17 -20.94
N ASP A 144 31.96 -18.12 -19.61
CA ASP A 144 32.36 -16.97 -18.79
C ASP A 144 33.89 -16.78 -18.68
N HIS A 145 34.31 -15.71 -18.01
CA HIS A 145 35.72 -15.41 -17.80
C HIS A 145 36.43 -16.44 -16.91
N ARG A 146 35.71 -17.09 -15.99
CA ARG A 146 36.25 -18.08 -15.06
C ARG A 146 36.64 -19.36 -15.78
N MET A 147 35.73 -19.91 -16.59
CA MET A 147 35.96 -21.06 -17.45
C MET A 147 37.15 -20.83 -18.38
N ARG A 148 37.22 -19.65 -19.01
CA ARG A 148 38.33 -19.25 -19.89
C ARG A 148 39.65 -19.19 -19.13
N GLY A 149 39.64 -18.67 -17.89
CA GLY A 149 40.81 -18.61 -17.01
C GLY A 149 41.30 -20.01 -16.62
N LEU A 150 40.41 -20.88 -16.15
CA LEU A 150 40.70 -22.26 -15.80
C LEU A 150 41.26 -23.05 -16.99
N PHE A 151 40.61 -22.95 -18.15
CA PHE A 151 41.08 -23.59 -19.39
C PHE A 151 42.48 -23.11 -19.78
N ARG A 152 42.72 -21.78 -19.75
CA ARG A 152 44.03 -21.21 -20.06
C ARG A 152 45.10 -21.71 -19.11
N ASN A 153 44.83 -21.76 -17.81
CA ASN A 153 45.81 -22.20 -16.81
C ASN A 153 46.19 -23.67 -17.04
N ALA A 154 45.21 -24.54 -17.25
CA ALA A 154 45.45 -25.95 -17.58
C ALA A 154 46.20 -26.14 -18.92
N LEU A 155 45.94 -25.29 -19.91
CA LEU A 155 46.69 -25.30 -21.18
C LEU A 155 48.15 -24.88 -20.99
N LEU A 156 48.42 -23.90 -20.14
CA LEU A 156 49.79 -23.49 -19.82
C LEU A 156 50.55 -24.57 -19.07
N GLU A 157 49.89 -25.25 -18.12
CA GLU A 157 50.45 -26.42 -17.42
C GLU A 157 50.75 -27.57 -18.39
N THR A 158 49.88 -27.80 -19.37
CA THR A 158 50.13 -28.76 -20.45
C THR A 158 51.39 -28.40 -21.25
N GLU A 159 51.54 -27.13 -21.62
CA GLU A 159 52.71 -26.63 -22.38
C GLU A 159 54.00 -26.68 -21.55
N SER A 160 53.96 -26.52 -20.23
CA SER A 160 55.13 -26.51 -19.35
C SER A 160 55.51 -27.87 -18.76
N GLU A 161 54.53 -28.69 -18.39
CA GLU A 161 54.73 -29.94 -17.63
C GLU A 161 54.38 -31.20 -18.44
N GLY A 162 53.82 -31.05 -19.64
CA GLY A 162 53.51 -32.17 -20.53
C GLY A 162 52.34 -33.06 -20.07
N ILE A 163 51.47 -32.53 -19.19
CA ILE A 163 50.23 -33.18 -18.78
C ILE A 163 49.19 -33.19 -19.91
N ALA A 164 48.09 -33.94 -19.74
CA ALA A 164 47.02 -33.98 -20.73
C ALA A 164 46.33 -32.61 -20.87
N PRO A 165 46.03 -32.14 -22.11
CA PRO A 165 45.34 -30.88 -22.32
C PRO A 165 43.92 -30.90 -21.72
N PRO A 166 43.41 -29.74 -21.25
CA PRO A 166 42.01 -29.65 -20.85
C PRO A 166 41.08 -29.93 -22.04
N PRO A 167 39.89 -30.50 -21.81
CA PRO A 167 38.93 -30.74 -22.88
C PRO A 167 38.48 -29.42 -23.51
N ASN A 168 38.54 -29.32 -24.83
CA ASN A 168 38.13 -28.15 -25.59
C ASN A 168 36.62 -28.19 -25.82
N PRO A 169 35.85 -27.21 -25.33
CA PRO A 169 34.39 -27.24 -25.45
C PRO A 169 33.90 -27.22 -26.91
N PHE A 170 34.70 -26.69 -27.84
CA PHE A 170 34.36 -26.62 -29.28
C PHE A 170 34.63 -27.91 -30.06
N THR A 171 35.42 -28.84 -29.52
CA THR A 171 35.75 -30.10 -30.20
C THR A 171 35.34 -31.33 -29.41
N ASP A 172 35.41 -31.28 -28.08
CA ASP A 172 35.14 -32.40 -27.17
C ASP A 172 33.72 -32.34 -26.57
N GLY A 173 33.01 -31.23 -26.76
CA GLY A 173 31.62 -31.01 -26.37
C GLY A 173 31.43 -30.51 -24.93
N VAL A 174 30.29 -29.84 -24.70
CA VAL A 174 29.91 -29.24 -23.41
C VAL A 174 29.89 -30.24 -22.24
N PRO A 175 29.33 -31.45 -22.35
CA PRO A 175 29.26 -32.37 -21.21
C PRO A 175 30.64 -32.79 -20.67
N VAL A 176 31.62 -32.96 -21.57
CA VAL A 176 33.00 -33.33 -21.19
C VAL A 176 33.68 -32.15 -20.49
N PHE A 177 33.48 -30.94 -21.00
CA PHE A 177 34.02 -29.72 -20.42
C PHE A 177 33.38 -29.37 -19.06
N ALA A 178 32.06 -29.46 -18.93
CA ALA A 178 31.33 -29.24 -17.67
C ALA A 178 31.76 -30.24 -16.59
N LYS A 179 31.91 -31.52 -16.94
CA LYS A 179 32.43 -32.53 -16.01
C LYS A 179 33.85 -32.21 -15.53
N TRP A 180 34.71 -31.70 -16.41
CA TRP A 180 36.05 -31.26 -16.03
C TRP A 180 36.03 -30.06 -15.07
N LEU A 181 35.09 -29.11 -15.26
CA LEU A 181 34.87 -27.97 -14.37
C LEU A 181 34.32 -28.39 -12.99
N SER A 182 33.44 -29.39 -12.94
CA SER A 182 32.83 -29.89 -11.69
C SER A 182 33.72 -30.88 -10.93
N ALA A 183 34.76 -31.43 -11.57
CA ALA A 183 35.69 -32.31 -10.89
C ALA A 183 36.60 -31.52 -9.92
N PRO A 184 37.00 -32.11 -8.77
CA PRO A 184 37.89 -31.47 -7.81
C PRO A 184 39.31 -31.28 -8.38
N THR A 185 40.01 -30.27 -7.87
CA THR A 185 41.41 -29.99 -8.23
C THR A 185 42.32 -31.04 -7.60
N THR A 186 43.18 -31.66 -8.41
CA THR A 186 44.17 -32.65 -7.95
C THR A 186 45.14 -32.00 -6.97
N GLY A 187 45.09 -32.36 -5.68
CA GLY A 187 46.03 -31.88 -4.66
C GLY A 187 45.40 -31.57 -3.29
N LEU A 188 44.08 -31.41 -3.21
CA LEU A 188 43.36 -31.30 -1.93
C LEU A 188 42.90 -32.70 -1.52
N ALA A 189 43.48 -33.26 -0.45
CA ALA A 189 43.19 -34.60 0.05
C ALA A 189 41.81 -34.73 0.74
N ASP A 190 40.91 -33.76 0.56
CA ASP A 190 39.61 -33.74 1.21
C ASP A 190 38.52 -34.18 0.23
N SER A 191 37.82 -35.27 0.57
CA SER A 191 36.73 -35.83 -0.23
C SER A 191 35.51 -34.90 -0.32
N ARG A 192 35.54 -33.74 0.34
CA ARG A 192 34.49 -32.72 0.36
C ARG A 192 34.82 -31.46 -0.45
N ALA A 193 35.91 -31.42 -1.22
CA ALA A 193 36.24 -30.21 -1.97
C ALA A 193 35.27 -29.96 -3.15
N PRO A 194 34.71 -28.73 -3.28
CA PRO A 194 33.92 -28.36 -4.45
C PRO A 194 34.70 -28.50 -5.77
N GLY A 195 33.98 -28.60 -6.88
CA GLY A 195 34.56 -28.63 -8.23
C GLY A 195 35.41 -27.39 -8.57
N ARG A 196 36.32 -27.50 -9.54
CA ARG A 196 37.25 -26.41 -9.98
C ARG A 196 36.56 -25.07 -10.13
N TYR A 197 35.38 -25.04 -10.75
CA TYR A 197 34.62 -23.79 -10.96
C TYR A 197 34.14 -23.17 -9.65
N LEU A 198 33.50 -23.95 -8.77
CA LEU A 198 32.99 -23.48 -7.48
C LEU A 198 34.11 -23.11 -6.51
N MET A 199 35.21 -23.85 -6.53
CA MET A 199 36.40 -23.54 -5.75
C MET A 199 37.01 -22.20 -6.19
N ASP A 200 37.15 -21.96 -7.49
CA ASP A 200 37.65 -20.67 -7.99
C ASP A 200 36.65 -19.53 -7.71
N LEU A 201 35.33 -19.78 -7.78
CA LEU A 201 34.30 -18.84 -7.37
C LEU A 201 34.43 -18.43 -5.91
N TYR A 202 34.60 -19.40 -5.02
CA TYR A 202 34.81 -19.17 -3.60
C TYR A 202 36.09 -18.36 -3.35
N LEU A 203 37.22 -18.78 -3.91
CA LEU A 203 38.53 -18.14 -3.69
C LEU A 203 38.58 -16.69 -4.19
N GLN A 204 37.89 -16.39 -5.29
CA GLN A 204 37.88 -15.06 -5.90
C GLN A 204 36.83 -14.12 -5.30
N THR A 205 35.92 -14.59 -4.44
CA THR A 205 34.82 -13.78 -3.89
C THR A 205 35.00 -13.58 -2.38
N PRO A 206 35.48 -12.41 -1.92
CA PRO A 206 35.69 -12.14 -0.50
C PRO A 206 34.45 -12.37 0.36
N ALA A 207 33.26 -11.93 -0.10
CA ALA A 207 32.01 -12.11 0.62
C ALA A 207 31.65 -13.58 0.87
N LEU A 208 31.94 -14.47 -0.08
CA LEU A 208 31.72 -15.91 0.11
C LEU A 208 32.69 -16.51 1.13
N ARG A 209 33.93 -16.00 1.19
CA ARG A 209 34.92 -16.44 2.19
C ARG A 209 34.61 -15.91 3.59
N GLU A 210 34.01 -14.73 3.69
CA GLU A 210 33.52 -14.19 4.94
C GLU A 210 32.28 -14.95 5.44
N ARG A 211 31.35 -15.26 4.51
CA ARG A 211 30.12 -16.01 4.80
C ARG A 211 30.38 -17.49 5.11
N PHE A 212 31.35 -18.11 4.45
CA PHE A 212 31.69 -19.53 4.58
C PHE A 212 33.21 -19.70 4.78
N PRO A 213 33.78 -19.34 5.94
CA PRO A 213 35.23 -19.33 6.16
C PRO A 213 35.90 -20.71 6.09
N GLY A 214 35.14 -21.80 6.22
CA GLY A 214 35.61 -23.18 6.24
C GLY A 214 35.36 -23.98 4.97
N VAL A 215 35.66 -23.45 3.77
CA VAL A 215 35.57 -24.19 2.49
C VAL A 215 36.98 -24.39 1.87
N PRO A 216 37.39 -25.63 1.53
CA PRO A 216 36.70 -26.88 1.85
C PRO A 216 36.77 -27.19 3.36
N GLY A 217 35.74 -27.85 3.91
CA GLY A 217 35.60 -28.07 5.35
C GLY A 217 34.14 -27.98 5.86
N PRO A 218 33.92 -27.60 7.14
CA PRO A 218 32.61 -27.60 7.79
C PRO A 218 31.52 -26.80 7.07
N ASP A 219 31.90 -25.73 6.37
CA ASP A 219 30.96 -24.81 5.73
C ASP A 219 30.63 -25.21 4.29
N THR A 220 31.25 -26.28 3.78
CA THR A 220 31.13 -26.65 2.35
C THR A 220 29.71 -27.01 1.96
N PHE A 221 28.99 -27.72 2.83
CA PHE A 221 27.59 -28.05 2.60
C PHE A 221 26.73 -26.78 2.52
N GLY A 222 26.90 -25.85 3.47
CA GLY A 222 26.18 -24.57 3.47
C GLY A 222 26.50 -23.71 2.24
N PHE A 223 27.76 -23.72 1.80
CA PHE A 223 28.20 -23.06 0.57
C PHE A 223 27.55 -23.67 -0.69
N GLU A 224 27.50 -25.00 -0.81
CA GLU A 224 26.86 -25.68 -1.96
C GLU A 224 25.34 -25.49 -1.98
N GLN A 225 24.69 -25.43 -0.81
CA GLN A 225 23.27 -25.08 -0.71
C GLN A 225 23.02 -23.63 -1.12
N TYR A 226 23.87 -22.69 -0.69
CA TYR A 226 23.80 -21.29 -1.11
C TYR A 226 23.98 -21.14 -2.63
N VAL A 227 24.92 -21.87 -3.23
CA VAL A 227 25.10 -21.90 -4.68
C VAL A 227 23.81 -22.37 -5.36
N ARG A 228 23.17 -23.43 -4.87
CA ARG A 228 21.92 -23.97 -5.45
C ARG A 228 20.75 -23.01 -5.30
N GLY A 229 20.59 -22.41 -4.12
CA GLY A 229 19.43 -21.58 -3.78
C GLY A 229 19.50 -20.15 -4.31
N GLU A 230 20.70 -19.60 -4.47
CA GLU A 230 20.87 -18.18 -4.86
C GLU A 230 21.64 -18.03 -6.17
N LEU A 231 22.81 -18.68 -6.30
CA LEU A 231 23.73 -18.39 -7.41
C LEU A 231 23.41 -19.13 -8.73
N VAL A 232 22.69 -20.26 -8.69
CA VAL A 232 22.19 -20.90 -9.91
C VAL A 232 20.94 -20.16 -10.44
N PRO A 233 19.94 -19.83 -9.60
CA PRO A 233 18.78 -19.05 -10.02
C PRO A 233 19.10 -17.66 -10.56
N ASP A 234 20.08 -16.95 -9.97
CA ASP A 234 20.49 -15.61 -10.44
C ASP A 234 21.37 -15.65 -11.71
N GLY A 235 21.78 -16.84 -12.17
CA GLY A 235 22.61 -17.06 -13.35
C GLY A 235 24.12 -16.88 -13.12
N THR A 236 24.58 -16.61 -11.89
CA THR A 236 26.00 -16.49 -11.52
C THR A 236 26.76 -17.81 -11.69
N VAL A 237 26.08 -18.93 -11.44
CA VAL A 237 26.57 -20.29 -11.69
C VAL A 237 25.68 -20.93 -12.77
N PRO A 238 26.25 -21.34 -13.91
CA PRO A 238 25.49 -22.05 -14.93
C PRO A 238 24.86 -23.33 -14.37
N MET A 239 23.60 -23.60 -14.71
CA MET A 239 22.85 -24.78 -14.27
C MET A 239 23.58 -26.11 -14.54
N GLN A 240 24.38 -26.19 -15.61
CA GLN A 240 25.21 -27.35 -15.94
C GLN A 240 26.33 -27.63 -14.91
N LEU A 241 26.57 -26.72 -13.96
CA LEU A 241 27.59 -26.80 -12.91
C LEU A 241 26.98 -26.81 -11.49
N GLU A 242 25.66 -27.00 -11.36
CA GLU A 242 24.99 -27.13 -10.06
C GLU A 242 25.60 -28.30 -9.23
N PRO A 243 25.89 -28.09 -7.93
CA PRO A 243 26.43 -29.15 -7.08
C PRO A 243 25.41 -30.30 -6.86
N GLU A 244 25.87 -31.51 -6.53
CA GLU A 244 24.99 -32.66 -6.22
C GLU A 244 24.32 -32.51 -4.82
N GLN A 245 23.13 -33.07 -4.60
CA GLN A 245 22.38 -32.93 -3.34
C GLN A 245 22.85 -33.94 -2.28
N ALA A 246 23.04 -33.50 -1.02
CA ALA A 246 23.40 -34.37 0.11
C ALA A 246 22.36 -34.31 1.25
N ASP A 247 22.17 -35.44 1.94
CA ASP A 247 21.13 -35.67 2.98
C ASP A 247 21.46 -35.01 4.35
N GLU A 248 20.50 -34.27 4.91
CA GLU A 248 20.59 -33.58 6.22
C GLU A 248 20.11 -34.45 7.40
N ALA A 249 21.00 -34.82 8.32
CA ALA A 249 20.58 -35.29 9.64
C ALA A 249 21.63 -35.04 10.73
N SER A 250 21.18 -34.45 11.85
CA SER A 250 21.73 -34.46 13.23
C SER A 250 22.60 -33.29 13.73
N MET A 251 22.04 -32.50 14.67
CA MET A 251 22.77 -31.80 15.76
C MET A 251 21.91 -31.76 17.05
N PRO A 252 22.49 -31.75 18.27
CA PRO A 252 21.78 -31.96 19.56
C PRO A 252 21.47 -30.69 20.37
N LEU A 253 20.34 -30.72 21.11
CA LEU A 253 19.70 -29.60 21.84
C LEU A 253 20.18 -29.37 23.29
N ALA A 254 20.16 -28.12 23.75
CA ALA A 254 20.35 -27.67 25.14
C ALA A 254 19.02 -27.49 25.92
N PRO A 255 19.03 -27.31 27.26
CA PRO A 255 17.83 -27.45 28.10
C PRO A 255 16.92 -26.20 28.20
N THR A 256 15.64 -26.46 28.42
CA THR A 256 14.46 -25.58 28.40
C THR A 256 14.35 -24.61 29.58
N GLN A 257 13.83 -23.40 29.32
CA GLN A 257 13.52 -22.34 30.30
C GLN A 257 11.99 -22.12 30.35
N ASP A 258 11.43 -21.76 31.52
CA ASP A 258 10.00 -21.44 31.67
C ASP A 258 9.64 -20.13 30.95
N LEU A 259 8.67 -20.18 30.02
CA LEU A 259 8.29 -19.06 29.15
C LEU A 259 7.10 -18.28 29.69
N GLN A 260 7.10 -16.96 29.51
CA GLN A 260 6.00 -16.09 29.93
C GLN A 260 5.10 -15.73 28.73
N PRO A 261 3.79 -15.50 28.93
CA PRO A 261 2.94 -14.94 27.89
C PRO A 261 3.41 -13.54 27.47
N GLY A 262 3.76 -13.35 26.19
CA GLY A 262 4.08 -12.05 25.61
C GLY A 262 4.65 -12.18 24.20
N ILE A 263 5.49 -11.24 23.78
CA ILE A 263 6.10 -11.23 22.44
C ILE A 263 7.56 -10.75 22.48
N ASN A 264 8.47 -11.49 21.85
CA ASN A 264 9.83 -11.00 21.58
C ASN A 264 9.85 -10.46 20.14
N VAL A 265 10.19 -9.19 19.95
CA VAL A 265 10.30 -8.55 18.63
C VAL A 265 11.76 -8.53 18.20
N ILE A 266 12.07 -9.25 17.12
CA ILE A 266 13.43 -9.41 16.60
C ILE A 266 13.52 -8.64 15.29
N ALA A 267 14.36 -7.60 15.23
CA ALA A 267 14.36 -6.68 14.10
C ALA A 267 15.65 -5.87 13.91
N TYR A 268 15.75 -5.18 12.78
CA TYR A 268 16.77 -4.17 12.48
C TYR A 268 16.44 -2.80 13.11
N PHE A 269 16.28 -2.72 14.43
CA PHE A 269 15.78 -1.50 15.09
C PHE A 269 16.66 -0.24 14.90
N THR A 270 17.96 -0.44 14.73
CA THR A 270 18.94 0.64 14.51
C THR A 270 19.11 1.01 13.03
N ALA A 271 18.58 0.20 12.11
CA ALA A 271 18.70 0.41 10.67
C ALA A 271 17.73 1.47 10.15
N GLU A 272 18.24 2.35 9.30
CA GLU A 272 17.46 3.37 8.59
C GLU A 272 16.91 2.81 7.27
N SER A 273 16.16 1.69 7.36
CA SER A 273 15.55 0.98 6.23
C SER A 273 14.03 0.86 6.37
N GLY A 274 13.34 0.51 5.28
CA GLY A 274 11.88 0.27 5.29
C GLY A 274 11.46 -0.83 6.26
N VAL A 275 12.19 -1.96 6.31
CA VAL A 275 11.91 -3.08 7.23
C VAL A 275 12.19 -2.68 8.68
N GLY A 276 13.29 -1.95 8.94
CA GLY A 276 13.59 -1.41 10.27
C GLY A 276 12.50 -0.43 10.74
N GLN A 277 12.02 0.43 9.85
CA GLN A 277 10.91 1.35 10.14
C GLN A 277 9.62 0.58 10.42
N ALA A 278 9.34 -0.46 9.65
CA ALA A 278 8.16 -1.27 9.86
C ALA A 278 8.15 -1.95 11.23
N ALA A 279 9.29 -2.49 11.67
CA ALA A 279 9.42 -3.09 12.99
C ALA A 279 9.17 -2.09 14.12
N ARG A 280 9.69 -0.85 14.01
CA ARG A 280 9.47 0.22 14.99
C ARG A 280 8.00 0.64 15.07
N LEU A 281 7.31 0.71 13.93
CA LEU A 281 5.88 1.00 13.88
C LEU A 281 5.05 -0.11 14.54
N MET A 282 5.33 -1.38 14.21
CA MET A 282 4.66 -2.52 14.85
C MET A 282 4.91 -2.57 16.36
N LEU A 283 6.12 -2.24 16.81
CA LEU A 283 6.45 -2.10 18.23
C LEU A 283 5.61 -1.01 18.90
N ALA A 284 5.40 0.14 18.26
CA ALA A 284 4.52 1.18 18.80
C ALA A 284 3.08 0.68 18.99
N GLY A 285 2.58 -0.20 18.10
CA GLY A 285 1.27 -0.85 18.29
C GLY A 285 1.26 -1.84 19.46
N ILE A 286 2.32 -2.64 19.61
CA ILE A 286 2.50 -3.56 20.75
C ILE A 286 2.51 -2.79 22.09
N GLU A 287 3.22 -1.67 22.13
CA GLU A 287 3.31 -0.78 23.28
C GLU A 287 1.98 -0.10 23.60
N ALA A 288 1.29 0.44 22.59
CA ALA A 288 -0.02 1.09 22.75
C ALA A 288 -1.07 0.11 23.28
N ALA A 289 -1.02 -1.14 22.86
CA ALA A 289 -1.84 -2.20 23.42
C ALA A 289 -1.31 -2.76 24.73
N GLY A 290 -0.23 -2.27 25.34
CA GLY A 290 0.28 -2.77 26.63
C GLY A 290 0.59 -4.27 26.64
N ILE A 291 1.01 -4.83 25.49
CA ILE A 291 1.37 -6.24 25.37
C ILE A 291 2.77 -6.43 26.00
N PRO A 292 2.96 -7.38 26.93
CA PRO A 292 4.28 -7.68 27.48
C PRO A 292 5.25 -8.06 26.37
N HIS A 293 6.35 -7.32 26.25
CA HIS A 293 7.28 -7.51 25.14
C HIS A 293 8.75 -7.31 25.52
N ALA A 294 9.62 -7.91 24.72
CA ALA A 294 11.06 -7.68 24.74
C ALA A 294 11.54 -7.43 23.30
N THR A 295 12.56 -6.62 23.13
CA THR A 295 13.15 -6.31 21.83
C THR A 295 14.53 -6.95 21.71
N VAL A 296 14.83 -7.55 20.56
CA VAL A 296 16.14 -8.13 20.25
C VAL A 296 16.63 -7.51 18.95
N THR A 297 17.72 -6.75 19.01
CA THR A 297 18.29 -6.12 17.81
C THR A 297 19.11 -7.13 17.01
N TYR A 298 18.82 -7.25 15.72
CA TYR A 298 19.64 -8.02 14.78
C TYR A 298 20.58 -7.07 14.03
N ASP A 299 21.84 -6.99 14.46
CA ASP A 299 22.81 -5.98 13.99
C ASP A 299 23.41 -6.24 12.59
N MET A 300 22.99 -7.30 11.91
CA MET A 300 23.47 -7.66 10.57
C MET A 300 22.65 -6.99 9.44
N ALA A 301 22.12 -5.80 9.69
CA ALA A 301 21.31 -5.08 8.70
C ALA A 301 22.16 -4.67 7.48
N PRO A 302 21.66 -4.82 6.24
CA PRO A 302 22.22 -4.10 5.11
C PRO A 302 21.96 -2.59 5.28
N GLY A 303 23.01 -1.76 5.14
CA GLY A 303 22.90 -0.30 5.15
C GLY A 303 23.38 0.39 6.43
N ARG A 304 22.98 1.65 6.61
CA ARG A 304 23.38 2.50 7.74
C ARG A 304 22.55 2.20 9.00
N SER A 305 23.25 1.92 10.10
CA SER A 305 22.64 1.57 11.40
C SER A 305 22.97 2.59 12.48
N THR A 306 22.51 3.83 12.32
CA THR A 306 22.75 4.93 13.29
C THR A 306 21.50 5.43 14.01
N HIS A 307 20.33 4.82 13.74
CA HIS A 307 19.11 5.19 14.44
C HIS A 307 19.25 4.86 15.92
N GLN A 308 19.02 5.85 16.79
CA GLN A 308 19.09 5.64 18.23
C GLN A 308 17.90 4.79 18.67
N PHE A 309 18.18 3.61 19.20
CA PHE A 309 17.18 2.69 19.73
C PHE A 309 17.66 2.14 21.07
N SER A 310 16.77 2.09 22.06
CA SER A 310 17.03 1.52 23.37
C SER A 310 16.26 0.21 23.49
N GLU A 311 16.96 -0.89 23.73
CA GLU A 311 16.29 -2.18 23.92
C GLU A 311 15.37 -2.15 25.15
N HIS A 312 14.23 -2.80 25.01
CA HIS A 312 13.19 -2.92 26.02
C HIS A 312 13.01 -4.37 26.46
N GLY A 313 12.68 -4.57 27.74
CA GLY A 313 12.47 -5.88 28.35
C GLY A 313 13.71 -6.45 29.05
N PRO A 314 13.59 -7.57 29.78
CA PRO A 314 14.72 -8.20 30.46
C PRO A 314 15.72 -8.76 29.43
N ASP A 315 17.01 -8.86 29.81
CA ASP A 315 18.18 -9.32 29.01
C ASP A 315 18.04 -10.62 28.18
N LYS A 316 16.89 -11.31 28.15
CA LYS A 316 16.78 -12.72 27.76
C LYS A 316 15.45 -13.13 27.12
N ALA A 317 14.86 -12.31 26.24
CA ALA A 317 13.77 -12.70 25.33
C ALA A 317 12.87 -13.82 25.89
N ILE A 318 12.12 -13.55 26.97
CA ILE A 318 11.52 -14.57 27.86
C ILE A 318 10.11 -15.00 27.44
N TYR A 319 9.58 -14.42 26.37
CA TYR A 319 8.18 -14.58 26.00
C TYR A 319 7.91 -15.78 25.07
N ASP A 320 6.71 -16.34 25.14
CA ASP A 320 6.23 -17.53 24.41
C ASP A 320 6.13 -17.38 22.89
N THR A 321 6.20 -16.15 22.38
CA THR A 321 6.03 -15.83 20.96
C THR A 321 7.18 -14.98 20.44
N ASN A 322 7.66 -15.25 19.24
CA ASN A 322 8.62 -14.42 18.51
C ASN A 322 7.96 -13.79 17.29
N LEU A 323 8.08 -12.47 17.18
CA LEU A 323 7.83 -11.74 15.94
C LEU A 323 9.16 -11.37 15.31
N VAL A 324 9.47 -12.04 14.21
CA VAL A 324 10.72 -11.87 13.46
C VAL A 324 10.45 -10.92 12.30
N CYS A 325 10.81 -9.64 12.49
CA CYS A 325 10.69 -8.58 11.49
C CYS A 325 11.90 -8.59 10.55
N ILE A 326 12.14 -9.73 9.92
CA ILE A 326 13.19 -9.98 8.95
C ILE A 326 12.53 -10.69 7.76
N ASN A 327 12.75 -10.17 6.55
CA ASN A 327 12.13 -10.69 5.34
C ASN A 327 12.61 -12.11 5.00
N ALA A 328 11.84 -12.78 4.15
CA ALA A 328 12.06 -14.18 3.78
C ALA A 328 13.43 -14.45 3.11
N ASP A 329 14.02 -13.45 2.46
CA ASP A 329 15.35 -13.53 1.84
C ASP A 329 16.49 -13.69 2.86
N VAL A 330 16.34 -13.17 4.08
CA VAL A 330 17.39 -13.18 5.11
C VAL A 330 17.04 -14.07 6.32
N ILE A 331 15.77 -14.46 6.48
CA ILE A 331 15.30 -15.15 7.70
C ILE A 331 16.01 -16.47 8.00
N LEU A 332 16.49 -17.21 6.99
CA LEU A 332 17.27 -18.43 7.21
C LEU A 332 18.60 -18.15 7.92
N ALA A 333 19.30 -17.09 7.52
CA ALA A 333 20.53 -16.65 8.16
C ALA A 333 20.25 -16.13 9.58
N ALA A 334 19.17 -15.36 9.75
CA ALA A 334 18.72 -14.90 11.06
C ALA A 334 18.37 -16.08 11.99
N ASN A 335 17.70 -17.12 11.48
CA ASN A 335 17.32 -18.31 12.24
C ASN A 335 18.54 -19.08 12.78
N HIS A 336 19.62 -19.14 12.00
CA HIS A 336 20.87 -19.69 12.49
C HIS A 336 21.46 -18.85 13.63
N TRP A 337 21.51 -17.52 13.44
CA TRP A 337 22.04 -16.56 14.42
C TRP A 337 21.25 -16.54 15.74
N MET A 338 19.92 -16.63 15.67
CA MET A 338 19.01 -16.54 16.83
C MET A 338 19.31 -17.57 17.94
N GLY A 339 20.01 -18.67 17.64
CA GLY A 339 20.39 -19.68 18.63
C GLY A 339 19.19 -20.44 19.21
N GLU A 340 19.44 -21.48 20.01
CA GLU A 340 18.36 -22.36 20.53
C GLU A 340 17.38 -21.63 21.45
N ARG A 341 17.85 -20.64 22.21
CA ARG A 341 17.02 -19.87 23.16
C ARG A 341 15.88 -19.09 22.51
N LEU A 342 16.05 -18.69 21.26
CA LEU A 342 15.02 -18.01 20.48
C LEU A 342 14.30 -18.96 19.52
N ARG A 343 14.69 -20.24 19.43
CA ARG A 343 14.05 -21.23 18.54
C ARG A 343 13.11 -22.17 19.30
N ASP A 344 13.53 -22.64 20.46
CA ASP A 344 12.86 -23.76 21.12
C ASP A 344 11.61 -23.32 21.88
N HIS A 345 10.52 -24.08 21.69
CA HIS A 345 9.24 -23.94 22.40
C HIS A 345 8.54 -22.57 22.27
N ARG A 346 8.86 -21.79 21.24
CA ARG A 346 8.18 -20.52 20.91
C ARG A 346 7.35 -20.66 19.65
N TYR A 347 6.25 -19.92 19.60
CA TYR A 347 5.53 -19.71 18.34
C TYR A 347 6.25 -18.63 17.54
N ARG A 348 6.62 -18.91 16.29
CA ARG A 348 7.46 -18.04 15.46
C ARG A 348 6.65 -17.43 14.34
N ILE A 349 6.61 -16.11 14.32
CA ILE A 349 5.84 -15.32 13.37
C ILE A 349 6.83 -14.52 12.51
N GLY A 350 6.83 -14.74 11.19
CA GLY A 350 7.60 -13.90 10.26
C GLY A 350 6.76 -12.69 9.83
N LEU A 351 7.25 -11.46 10.03
CA LEU A 351 6.63 -10.27 9.44
C LEU A 351 7.31 -9.98 8.11
N TRP A 352 6.63 -10.29 6.99
CA TRP A 352 7.21 -10.24 5.66
C TRP A 352 6.58 -9.17 4.77
N TRP A 353 7.44 -8.57 3.96
CA TRP A 353 7.10 -7.57 2.96
C TRP A 353 7.36 -8.13 1.56
N TRP A 354 6.48 -7.79 0.63
CA TRP A 354 6.64 -8.12 -0.77
C TRP A 354 5.96 -7.09 -1.65
N GLU A 355 6.41 -6.93 -2.89
CA GLU A 355 5.95 -5.84 -3.75
C GLU A 355 5.36 -6.33 -5.06
N THR A 356 5.32 -7.62 -5.35
CA THR A 356 4.68 -8.12 -6.58
C THR A 356 3.55 -9.10 -6.27
N SER A 357 2.68 -9.35 -7.24
CA SER A 357 1.55 -10.28 -7.10
C SER A 357 1.98 -11.75 -6.99
N THR A 358 3.26 -12.05 -7.20
CA THR A 358 3.84 -13.39 -7.19
C THR A 358 4.99 -13.46 -6.20
N PHE A 359 4.84 -14.26 -5.14
CA PHE A 359 5.93 -14.55 -4.22
C PHE A 359 6.90 -15.57 -4.83
N PRO A 360 8.23 -15.35 -4.78
CA PRO A 360 9.17 -16.07 -5.62
C PRO A 360 9.53 -17.43 -5.02
N GLU A 361 9.77 -18.42 -5.90
CA GLU A 361 10.00 -19.81 -5.48
C GLU A 361 11.26 -20.01 -4.65
N MET A 362 12.27 -19.16 -4.88
CA MET A 362 13.54 -19.20 -4.16
C MET A 362 13.38 -18.99 -2.64
N PHE A 363 12.25 -18.46 -2.16
CA PHE A 363 12.00 -18.23 -0.74
C PHE A 363 11.22 -19.36 -0.05
N ASP A 364 10.93 -20.47 -0.71
CA ASP A 364 10.16 -21.58 -0.11
C ASP A 364 10.79 -22.15 1.16
N GLN A 365 12.11 -22.23 1.21
CA GLN A 365 12.81 -22.74 2.39
C GLN A 365 12.55 -21.87 3.63
N SER A 366 12.27 -20.58 3.44
CA SER A 366 12.00 -19.64 4.54
C SER A 366 10.71 -19.96 5.29
N PHE A 367 9.79 -20.73 4.70
CA PHE A 367 8.61 -21.24 5.41
C PHE A 367 8.96 -22.23 6.53
N SER A 368 10.08 -22.94 6.45
CA SER A 368 10.41 -24.00 7.42
C SER A 368 10.86 -23.46 8.79
N VAL A 369 11.13 -22.15 8.89
CA VAL A 369 11.65 -21.51 10.11
C VAL A 369 10.61 -20.66 10.85
N VAL A 370 9.37 -20.62 10.35
CA VAL A 370 8.24 -19.91 10.97
C VAL A 370 7.04 -20.85 11.10
N ASP A 371 6.14 -20.52 12.03
CA ASP A 371 4.87 -21.23 12.24
C ASP A 371 3.69 -20.44 11.63
N GLU A 372 3.85 -19.12 11.45
CA GLU A 372 2.87 -18.22 10.86
C GLU A 372 3.57 -17.01 10.20
N ILE A 373 2.88 -16.38 9.25
CA ILE A 373 3.36 -15.19 8.55
C ILE A 373 2.39 -14.04 8.78
N TRP A 374 2.92 -12.90 9.20
CA TRP A 374 2.22 -11.62 9.25
C TRP A 374 2.64 -10.75 8.07
N VAL A 375 1.67 -10.01 7.55
CA VAL A 375 1.85 -9.08 6.44
C VAL A 375 1.13 -7.76 6.74
N GLY A 376 1.64 -6.66 6.21
CA GLY A 376 1.01 -5.33 6.40
C GLY A 376 -0.18 -5.06 5.49
N SER A 377 -0.42 -5.93 4.50
CA SER A 377 -1.44 -5.73 3.46
C SER A 377 -1.98 -7.07 2.94
N ALA A 378 -3.25 -7.09 2.57
CA ALA A 378 -3.88 -8.18 1.83
C ALA A 378 -3.21 -8.42 0.48
N PHE A 379 -2.69 -7.37 -0.18
CA PHE A 379 -1.90 -7.52 -1.41
C PHE A 379 -0.72 -8.50 -1.22
N VAL A 380 0.11 -8.26 -0.20
CA VAL A 380 1.23 -9.14 0.15
C VAL A 380 0.74 -10.51 0.61
N GLY A 381 -0.31 -10.54 1.44
CA GLY A 381 -0.89 -11.79 1.92
C GLY A 381 -1.37 -12.71 0.79
N ASN A 382 -1.97 -12.13 -0.26
CA ASN A 382 -2.43 -12.88 -1.41
C ASN A 382 -1.28 -13.45 -2.25
N ALA A 383 -0.15 -12.74 -2.37
CA ALA A 383 1.04 -13.26 -3.05
C ALA A 383 1.64 -14.46 -2.29
N ILE A 384 1.72 -14.38 -0.96
CA ILE A 384 2.34 -15.42 -0.13
C ILE A 384 1.44 -16.66 0.01
N ARG A 385 0.12 -16.50 0.17
CA ARG A 385 -0.84 -17.63 0.28
C ARG A 385 -0.84 -18.55 -0.94
N GLN A 386 -0.33 -18.10 -2.09
CA GLN A 386 -0.19 -18.94 -3.28
C GLN A 386 0.96 -19.96 -3.16
N ARG A 387 1.87 -19.80 -2.19
CA ARG A 387 3.09 -20.61 -2.02
C ARG A 387 3.10 -21.52 -0.79
N THR A 388 2.21 -21.29 0.18
CA THR A 388 2.24 -21.98 1.47
C THR A 388 0.85 -22.23 2.06
N ASP A 389 0.73 -23.33 2.81
CA ASP A 389 -0.44 -23.65 3.63
C ASP A 389 -0.34 -23.08 5.06
N LEU A 390 0.79 -22.44 5.41
CA LEU A 390 0.95 -21.78 6.71
C LEU A 390 -0.10 -20.65 6.88
N PRO A 391 -0.54 -20.35 8.11
CA PRO A 391 -1.38 -19.19 8.37
C PRO A 391 -0.71 -17.91 7.89
N VAL A 392 -1.43 -17.12 7.09
CA VAL A 392 -1.01 -15.78 6.65
C VAL A 392 -2.03 -14.77 7.16
N THR A 393 -1.63 -13.94 8.12
CA THR A 393 -2.50 -12.97 8.80
C THR A 393 -2.14 -11.55 8.40
N VAL A 394 -3.14 -10.76 7.98
CA VAL A 394 -2.95 -9.34 7.71
C VAL A 394 -3.05 -8.58 9.03
N ILE A 395 -1.98 -7.89 9.42
CA ILE A 395 -1.99 -7.01 10.58
C ILE A 395 -1.93 -5.56 10.07
N PRO A 396 -2.91 -4.71 10.42
CA PRO A 396 -2.90 -3.31 9.99
C PRO A 396 -1.59 -2.63 10.39
N MET A 397 -0.90 -2.06 9.41
CA MET A 397 0.34 -1.36 9.65
C MET A 397 0.05 -0.03 10.37
N PRO A 398 0.60 0.22 11.56
CA PRO A 398 0.37 1.46 12.28
C PRO A 398 1.20 2.60 11.66
N VAL A 399 0.65 3.81 11.72
CA VAL A 399 1.24 5.04 11.19
C VAL A 399 1.29 6.06 12.31
N VAL A 400 2.50 6.44 12.71
CA VAL A 400 2.72 7.40 13.80
C VAL A 400 3.07 8.75 13.22
N VAL A 401 2.22 9.75 13.49
CA VAL A 401 2.39 11.13 13.01
C VAL A 401 2.72 12.04 14.20
N PRO A 402 4.00 12.25 14.52
CA PRO A 402 4.36 13.25 15.50
C PRO A 402 4.10 14.68 14.98
N PRO A 403 3.95 15.67 15.88
CA PRO A 403 3.84 17.07 15.50
C PRO A 403 5.00 17.49 14.58
N ALA A 404 4.69 18.14 13.47
CA ALA A 404 5.70 18.67 12.56
C ALA A 404 6.36 19.90 13.18
N VAL A 405 7.68 19.98 13.08
CA VAL A 405 8.45 21.19 13.41
C VAL A 405 8.68 21.96 12.12
N GLY A 406 8.28 23.23 12.08
CA GLY A 406 8.44 24.08 10.90
C GLY A 406 9.90 24.36 10.53
N GLY A 407 10.15 24.64 9.26
CA GLY A 407 11.45 25.06 8.70
C GLY A 407 12.18 23.98 7.90
N ALA A 408 11.52 22.89 7.53
CA ALA A 408 12.16 21.80 6.79
C ALA A 408 12.50 22.18 5.35
N ARG A 409 11.65 22.95 4.66
CA ARG A 409 11.93 23.52 3.32
C ARG A 409 13.22 24.34 3.32
N ALA A 410 13.33 25.30 4.24
CA ALA A 410 14.52 26.12 4.39
C ALA A 410 15.79 25.30 4.69
N ALA A 411 15.69 24.23 5.49
CA ALA A 411 16.81 23.36 5.84
C ALA A 411 17.43 22.63 4.63
N VAL A 412 16.64 22.43 3.56
CA VAL A 412 17.10 21.79 2.31
C VAL A 412 17.18 22.76 1.13
N GLY A 413 17.05 24.06 1.36
CA GLY A 413 17.21 25.10 0.35
C GLY A 413 16.04 25.24 -0.63
N ILE A 414 14.84 24.82 -0.24
CA ILE A 414 13.61 25.01 -1.02
C ILE A 414 12.95 26.33 -0.60
N ALA A 415 12.51 27.12 -1.59
CA ALA A 415 11.84 28.40 -1.33
C ALA A 415 10.45 28.18 -0.67
N GLU A 416 10.08 29.06 0.26
CA GLU A 416 8.80 28.94 1.00
C GLU A 416 7.57 29.28 0.15
N ASP A 417 7.74 30.11 -0.89
CA ASP A 417 6.68 30.61 -1.76
C ASP A 417 6.41 29.73 -2.99
N THR A 418 7.14 28.63 -3.16
CA THR A 418 6.93 27.67 -4.24
C THR A 418 5.86 26.64 -3.90
N PHE A 419 5.14 26.16 -4.92
CA PHE A 419 4.31 24.96 -4.79
C PHE A 419 5.21 23.71 -4.83
N LEU A 420 5.40 23.07 -3.67
CA LEU A 420 6.32 21.95 -3.49
C LEU A 420 5.63 20.61 -3.75
N VAL A 421 6.06 19.94 -4.83
CA VAL A 421 5.79 18.52 -5.09
C VAL A 421 6.93 17.69 -4.51
N LEU A 422 6.64 16.83 -3.54
CA LEU A 422 7.63 15.96 -2.92
C LEU A 422 7.47 14.53 -3.42
N TYR A 423 8.58 13.91 -3.84
CA TYR A 423 8.66 12.46 -3.97
C TYR A 423 9.91 11.94 -3.23
N ALA A 424 9.70 11.03 -2.27
CA ALA A 424 10.78 10.46 -1.46
C ALA A 424 10.91 8.94 -1.67
N TYR A 425 12.12 8.46 -1.93
CA TYR A 425 12.42 7.03 -2.11
C TYR A 425 13.85 6.67 -1.67
N ASP A 426 14.20 5.39 -1.76
CA ASP A 426 15.52 4.84 -1.49
C ASP A 426 15.98 4.07 -2.73
N PHE A 427 17.22 4.26 -3.18
CA PHE A 427 17.78 3.51 -4.31
C PHE A 427 17.90 2.01 -4.02
N ASP A 428 18.08 1.60 -2.75
CA ASP A 428 18.06 0.18 -2.36
C ASP A 428 16.66 -0.46 -2.51
N SER A 429 15.61 0.34 -2.75
CA SER A 429 14.23 -0.13 -2.93
C SER A 429 13.84 -0.40 -4.39
N VAL A 430 14.82 -0.70 -5.25
CA VAL A 430 14.70 -0.95 -6.70
C VAL A 430 14.21 0.30 -7.46
N PHE A 431 15.14 1.01 -8.10
CA PHE A 431 14.90 2.26 -8.83
C PHE A 431 13.75 2.16 -9.84
N VAL A 432 13.72 1.11 -10.66
CA VAL A 432 12.65 0.89 -11.64
C VAL A 432 11.28 0.62 -11.01
N ARG A 433 11.21 0.09 -9.78
CA ARG A 433 9.93 -0.08 -9.08
C ARG A 433 9.41 1.24 -8.57
N LYS A 434 10.29 2.08 -8.00
CA LYS A 434 9.94 3.41 -7.49
C LYS A 434 9.64 4.38 -8.63
N ASN A 435 10.25 4.22 -9.81
CA ASN A 435 9.94 5.03 -10.99
C ASN A 435 10.11 6.56 -10.81
N PRO A 436 11.24 7.04 -10.23
CA PRO A 436 11.46 8.49 -10.10
C PRO A 436 11.58 9.20 -11.46
N LEU A 437 11.97 8.50 -12.52
CA LEU A 437 11.95 9.02 -13.89
C LEU A 437 10.52 9.34 -14.37
N GLY A 438 9.55 8.46 -14.09
CA GLY A 438 8.14 8.74 -14.39
C GLY A 438 7.59 9.91 -13.58
N ALA A 439 7.98 10.04 -12.31
CA ALA A 439 7.60 11.19 -11.48
C ALA A 439 8.17 12.51 -12.03
N LEU A 440 9.43 12.50 -12.48
CA LEU A 440 10.06 13.62 -13.17
C LEU A 440 9.32 13.96 -14.47
N GLU A 441 9.01 12.97 -15.30
CA GLU A 441 8.30 13.16 -16.57
C GLU A 441 6.88 13.74 -16.36
N ALA A 442 6.13 13.22 -15.39
CA ALA A 442 4.81 13.73 -15.05
C ALA A 442 4.87 15.19 -14.58
N TYR A 443 5.80 15.52 -13.69
CA TYR A 443 6.00 16.89 -13.21
C TYR A 443 6.40 17.84 -14.33
N THR A 444 7.38 17.43 -15.16
CA THR A 444 7.89 18.27 -16.25
C THR A 444 6.88 18.47 -17.37
N SER A 445 5.90 17.56 -17.50
CA SER A 445 4.73 17.69 -18.37
C SER A 445 3.64 18.58 -17.78
N ALA A 446 3.51 18.61 -16.45
CA ALA A 446 2.51 19.42 -15.74
C ALA A 446 2.91 20.88 -15.59
N PHE A 447 4.22 21.17 -15.43
CA PHE A 447 4.73 22.49 -15.07
C PHE A 447 5.98 22.88 -15.86
N THR A 448 6.07 24.17 -16.17
CA THR A 448 7.24 24.88 -16.70
C THR A 448 8.06 25.52 -15.57
N PRO A 449 9.34 25.89 -15.79
CA PRO A 449 10.12 26.56 -14.75
C PRO A 449 9.55 27.89 -14.24
N ASP A 450 8.70 28.56 -15.02
CA ASP A 450 8.09 29.85 -14.68
C ASP A 450 6.79 29.71 -13.87
N ASP A 451 6.33 28.47 -13.63
CA ASP A 451 5.09 28.20 -12.92
C ASP A 451 5.17 28.45 -11.40
N GLY A 452 6.36 28.70 -10.83
CA GLY A 452 6.49 28.81 -9.36
C GLY A 452 6.18 27.50 -8.63
N CYS A 453 6.49 26.38 -9.28
CA CYS A 453 6.44 25.04 -8.69
C CYS A 453 7.85 24.50 -8.51
N THR A 454 8.03 23.53 -7.62
CA THR A 454 9.30 22.83 -7.43
C THR A 454 9.06 21.36 -7.18
N LEU A 455 9.75 20.49 -7.93
CA LEU A 455 9.81 19.06 -7.64
C LEU A 455 11.04 18.78 -6.77
N LEU A 456 10.82 18.26 -5.57
CA LEU A 456 11.88 17.70 -4.74
C LEU A 456 11.87 16.17 -4.86
N LEU A 457 12.86 15.62 -5.55
CA LEU A 457 13.18 14.19 -5.57
C LEU A 457 14.17 13.90 -4.45
N LYS A 458 13.64 13.53 -3.27
CA LYS A 458 14.46 13.17 -2.12
C LYS A 458 14.82 11.68 -2.18
N SER A 459 16.11 11.38 -2.12
CA SER A 459 16.63 10.01 -2.13
C SER A 459 17.70 9.78 -1.07
N ILE A 460 18.07 8.52 -0.87
CA ILE A 460 19.26 8.08 -0.12
C ILE A 460 19.91 6.94 -0.90
N ASN A 461 21.19 6.70 -0.61
CA ASN A 461 21.97 5.58 -1.13
C ASN A 461 22.34 5.69 -2.62
N GLY A 462 22.12 6.83 -3.26
CA GLY A 462 22.48 7.04 -4.67
C GLY A 462 23.99 6.91 -4.94
N GLU A 463 24.85 7.06 -3.92
CA GLU A 463 26.28 6.81 -4.04
C GLU A 463 26.64 5.34 -4.29
N ARG A 464 25.74 4.40 -3.94
CA ARG A 464 25.88 2.97 -4.27
C ARG A 464 25.27 2.63 -5.63
N HIS A 465 24.45 3.52 -6.17
CA HIS A 465 23.68 3.36 -7.40
C HIS A 465 23.96 4.52 -8.38
N LEU A 466 25.24 4.90 -8.52
CA LEU A 466 25.65 6.09 -9.27
C LEU A 466 25.19 6.09 -10.73
N GLU A 467 25.04 4.93 -11.36
CA GLU A 467 24.47 4.83 -12.71
C GLU A 467 23.03 5.34 -12.76
N GLU A 468 22.17 4.88 -11.85
CA GLU A 468 20.76 5.26 -11.79
C GLU A 468 20.58 6.71 -11.32
N LEU A 469 21.40 7.15 -10.35
CA LEU A 469 21.43 8.55 -9.94
C LEU A 469 21.87 9.47 -11.07
N GLU A 470 22.85 9.04 -11.87
CA GLU A 470 23.31 9.79 -13.04
C GLU A 470 22.26 9.81 -14.15
N GLU A 471 21.54 8.71 -14.37
CA GLU A 471 20.38 8.67 -15.26
C GLU A 471 19.33 9.72 -14.87
N LEU A 472 18.98 9.79 -13.58
CA LEU A 472 18.03 10.77 -13.07
C LEU A 472 18.53 12.22 -13.22
N ARG A 473 19.80 12.48 -12.91
CA ARG A 473 20.42 13.81 -13.07
C ARG A 473 20.45 14.26 -14.52
N MET A 474 20.77 13.34 -15.44
CA MET A 474 20.76 13.59 -16.88
C MET A 474 19.35 13.85 -17.39
N ALA A 475 18.34 13.13 -16.90
CA ALA A 475 16.94 13.36 -17.25
C ALA A 475 16.42 14.72 -16.75
N ALA A 476 16.89 15.18 -15.57
CA ALA A 476 16.53 16.48 -15.00
C ALA A 476 17.36 17.65 -15.57
N ALA A 477 18.35 17.38 -16.43
CA ALA A 477 19.28 18.39 -16.92
C ALA A 477 18.54 19.54 -17.64
N GLY A 478 18.81 20.78 -17.20
CA GLY A 478 18.16 21.98 -17.74
C GLY A 478 16.86 22.39 -17.05
N ARG A 479 16.40 21.67 -16.01
CA ARG A 479 15.25 22.03 -15.18
C ARG A 479 15.68 22.65 -13.85
N ALA A 480 15.64 23.99 -13.76
CA ALA A 480 16.02 24.71 -12.54
C ALA A 480 15.01 24.55 -11.38
N ASP A 481 13.80 24.11 -11.71
CA ASP A 481 12.68 23.87 -10.80
C ASP A 481 12.61 22.40 -10.30
N VAL A 482 13.62 21.58 -10.61
CA VAL A 482 13.76 20.21 -10.13
C VAL A 482 14.98 20.12 -9.22
N VAL A 483 14.77 19.68 -7.98
CA VAL A 483 15.81 19.48 -6.98
C VAL A 483 15.94 17.99 -6.68
N ILE A 484 17.11 17.42 -7.00
CA ILE A 484 17.47 16.05 -6.61
C ILE A 484 18.31 16.12 -5.34
N LEU A 485 17.78 15.59 -4.24
CA LEU A 485 18.43 15.60 -2.93
C LEU A 485 18.71 14.17 -2.46
N ASP A 486 19.88 13.63 -2.81
CA ASP A 486 20.35 12.31 -2.35
C ASP A 486 21.19 12.45 -1.09
N GLN A 487 20.54 12.44 0.09
CA GLN A 487 21.22 12.49 1.38
C GLN A 487 20.34 11.99 2.53
N TYR A 488 21.00 11.51 3.57
CA TYR A 488 20.35 11.22 4.85
C TYR A 488 19.98 12.53 5.55
N LEU A 489 18.70 12.68 5.88
CA LEU A 489 18.16 13.76 6.71
C LEU A 489 17.83 13.21 8.10
N ASP A 490 17.91 14.04 9.13
CA ASP A 490 17.38 13.65 10.44
C ASP A 490 15.85 13.47 10.37
N ALA A 491 15.29 12.69 11.30
CA ALA A 491 13.89 12.32 11.29
C ALA A 491 12.94 13.53 11.37
N THR A 492 13.35 14.62 12.04
CA THR A 492 12.55 15.84 12.17
C THR A 492 12.46 16.54 10.83
N THR A 493 13.60 16.77 10.16
CA THR A 493 13.64 17.41 8.84
C THR A 493 12.91 16.56 7.79
N ASN A 494 13.12 15.24 7.77
CA ASN A 494 12.48 14.36 6.78
C ASN A 494 10.95 14.34 6.92
N ARG A 495 10.42 14.29 8.16
CA ARG A 495 8.98 14.37 8.42
C ARG A 495 8.43 15.78 8.18
N GLY A 496 9.20 16.80 8.53
CA GLY A 496 8.87 18.19 8.24
C GLY A 496 8.70 18.42 6.74
N LEU A 497 9.55 17.84 5.88
CA LEU A 497 9.36 17.93 4.42
C LEU A 497 8.05 17.31 3.94
N ILE A 498 7.66 16.16 4.49
CA ILE A 498 6.36 15.54 4.18
C ILE A 498 5.24 16.47 4.66
N ALA A 499 5.29 16.95 5.91
CA ALA A 499 4.27 17.82 6.46
C ALA A 499 4.17 19.20 5.79
N GLU A 500 5.28 19.71 5.25
CA GLU A 500 5.37 21.01 4.60
C GLU A 500 5.18 20.94 3.08
N CYS A 501 5.08 19.77 2.45
CA CYS A 501 4.81 19.71 1.00
C CYS A 501 3.37 20.14 0.67
N ASP A 502 3.17 20.64 -0.55
CA ASP A 502 1.84 20.99 -1.06
C ASP A 502 1.17 19.82 -1.79
N CYS A 503 1.99 18.91 -2.32
CA CYS A 503 1.54 17.66 -2.92
C CYS A 503 2.60 16.57 -2.71
N TYR A 504 2.18 15.40 -2.21
CA TYR A 504 3.02 14.22 -2.18
C TYR A 504 2.75 13.36 -3.43
N LEU A 505 3.80 13.08 -4.19
CA LEU A 505 3.74 12.29 -5.43
C LEU A 505 4.36 10.91 -5.19
N SER A 506 3.74 9.85 -5.69
CA SER A 506 4.32 8.50 -5.73
C SER A 506 3.86 7.71 -6.95
N LEU A 507 4.66 7.73 -8.03
CA LEU A 507 4.39 6.98 -9.27
C LEU A 507 5.05 5.60 -9.26
N HIS A 508 5.05 4.94 -8.10
CA HIS A 508 5.55 3.58 -7.95
C HIS A 508 4.81 2.61 -8.86
N ARG A 509 5.48 1.56 -9.32
CA ARG A 509 4.83 0.47 -10.07
C ARG A 509 4.16 -0.55 -9.16
N SER A 510 4.67 -0.70 -7.94
CA SER A 510 4.04 -1.49 -6.89
C SER A 510 4.67 -1.21 -5.51
N GLU A 511 3.89 -1.36 -4.44
CA GLU A 511 4.28 -1.21 -3.03
C GLU A 511 3.70 -2.32 -2.16
N GLY A 512 4.48 -2.77 -1.17
CA GLY A 512 3.98 -3.68 -0.13
C GLY A 512 3.09 -2.99 0.92
N PHE A 513 3.20 -1.67 1.05
CA PHE A 513 2.31 -0.82 1.86
C PHE A 513 2.31 0.64 1.38
N GLY A 514 3.49 1.26 1.27
CA GLY A 514 3.62 2.69 0.92
C GLY A 514 3.65 3.59 2.15
N VAL A 515 4.61 3.39 3.05
CA VAL A 515 4.74 4.13 4.33
C VAL A 515 4.71 5.65 4.12
N THR A 516 5.43 6.17 3.13
CA THR A 516 5.52 7.62 2.91
C THR A 516 4.22 8.21 2.33
N ILE A 517 3.45 7.42 1.58
CA ILE A 517 2.10 7.77 1.12
C ILE A 517 1.19 7.89 2.34
N ALA A 518 1.22 6.87 3.21
CA ALA A 518 0.47 6.84 4.46
C ALA A 518 0.83 8.01 5.39
N GLU A 519 2.11 8.34 5.55
CA GLU A 519 2.57 9.50 6.34
C GLU A 519 2.05 10.81 5.75
N ALA A 520 2.14 11.01 4.43
CA ALA A 520 1.63 12.22 3.78
C ALA A 520 0.12 12.39 3.98
N MET A 521 -0.66 11.32 3.80
CA MET A 521 -2.09 11.30 4.08
C MET A 521 -2.38 11.66 5.53
N ALA A 522 -1.63 11.11 6.48
CA ALA A 522 -1.82 11.33 7.89
C ALA A 522 -1.38 12.75 8.36
N TYR A 523 -0.49 13.42 7.61
CA TYR A 523 -0.16 14.85 7.73
C TYR A 523 -1.16 15.79 7.03
N ALA A 524 -2.28 15.26 6.52
CA ALA A 524 -3.27 15.99 5.73
C ALA A 524 -2.64 16.68 4.51
N ARG A 525 -1.77 15.98 3.78
CA ARG A 525 -1.24 16.43 2.49
C ARG A 525 -2.01 15.79 1.34
N PRO A 526 -2.31 16.54 0.26
CA PRO A 526 -2.84 15.96 -0.97
C PRO A 526 -1.85 14.94 -1.56
N VAL A 527 -2.33 13.76 -1.90
CA VAL A 527 -1.49 12.67 -2.43
C VAL A 527 -1.90 12.26 -3.84
N VAL A 528 -0.96 12.28 -4.77
CA VAL A 528 -1.07 11.73 -6.13
C VAL A 528 -0.26 10.43 -6.17
N ALA A 529 -0.91 9.29 -6.32
CA ALA A 529 -0.23 8.00 -6.29
C ALA A 529 -0.83 6.99 -7.28
N THR A 530 -0.03 6.02 -7.70
CA THR A 530 -0.45 4.93 -8.59
C THR A 530 -1.67 4.18 -8.05
N ALA A 531 -2.64 3.90 -8.92
CA ALA A 531 -3.86 3.14 -8.62
C ALA A 531 -3.61 1.61 -8.57
N TYR A 532 -2.57 1.16 -7.85
CA TYR A 532 -2.18 -0.25 -7.83
C TYR A 532 -1.46 -0.63 -6.54
N SER A 533 -1.65 -1.87 -6.08
CA SER A 533 -1.00 -2.49 -4.91
C SER A 533 -1.52 -2.01 -3.55
N ALA A 534 -0.70 -2.11 -2.50
CA ALA A 534 -1.14 -2.03 -1.11
C ALA A 534 -1.56 -0.65 -0.62
N ASN A 535 -1.20 0.44 -1.32
CA ASN A 535 -1.66 1.78 -0.97
C ASN A 535 -3.20 1.90 -1.08
N LEU A 536 -3.83 1.09 -1.93
CA LEU A 536 -5.29 1.05 -2.10
C LEU A 536 -6.04 0.55 -0.87
N GLU A 537 -5.35 0.00 0.14
CA GLU A 537 -5.98 -0.41 1.41
C GLU A 537 -6.29 0.76 2.34
N PHE A 538 -5.75 1.94 2.06
CA PHE A 538 -6.00 3.16 2.84
C PHE A 538 -6.19 4.41 1.97
N MET A 539 -6.17 4.26 0.65
CA MET A 539 -6.29 5.36 -0.31
C MET A 539 -7.27 5.00 -1.41
N ASP A 540 -8.27 5.85 -1.63
CA ASP A 540 -9.22 5.78 -2.72
C ASP A 540 -9.43 7.15 -3.39
N ASP A 541 -10.31 7.22 -4.38
CA ASP A 541 -10.63 8.46 -5.09
C ASP A 541 -11.35 9.51 -4.22
N SER A 542 -11.81 9.18 -3.01
CA SER A 542 -12.35 10.18 -2.07
C SER A 542 -11.25 10.82 -1.21
N MET A 543 -10.16 10.10 -0.98
CA MET A 543 -9.06 10.50 -0.07
C MET A 543 -7.75 10.86 -0.80
N GLY A 544 -7.67 10.62 -2.10
CA GLY A 544 -6.47 10.89 -2.89
C GLY A 544 -6.74 11.12 -4.37
N TYR A 545 -5.68 11.15 -5.14
CA TYR A 545 -5.70 11.26 -6.60
C TYR A 545 -5.00 10.03 -7.18
N LEU A 546 -5.79 9.02 -7.56
CA LEU A 546 -5.27 7.76 -8.07
C LEU A 546 -4.92 7.89 -9.56
N VAL A 547 -3.65 7.62 -9.88
CA VAL A 547 -3.13 7.61 -11.25
C VAL A 547 -3.49 6.27 -11.89
N PRO A 548 -4.28 6.26 -12.98
CA PRO A 548 -4.62 5.04 -13.70
C PRO A 548 -3.39 4.25 -14.13
N ILE A 549 -3.53 2.93 -14.22
CA ILE A 549 -2.46 2.05 -14.67
C ILE A 549 -2.82 1.32 -15.95
N THR A 550 -1.77 0.90 -16.66
CA THR A 550 -1.82 -0.24 -17.58
C THR A 550 -1.08 -1.42 -16.98
N GLU A 551 -1.32 -2.62 -17.50
CA GLU A 551 -0.59 -3.81 -17.04
C GLU A 551 0.88 -3.70 -17.49
N GLY A 552 1.79 -3.66 -16.52
CA GLY A 552 3.23 -3.65 -16.75
C GLY A 552 3.85 -5.00 -16.39
N VAL A 553 5.05 -5.25 -16.92
CA VAL A 553 5.85 -6.44 -16.59
C VAL A 553 7.18 -6.04 -15.96
N VAL A 554 7.60 -6.81 -14.96
CA VAL A 554 8.89 -6.67 -14.30
C VAL A 554 10.00 -7.01 -15.31
N PRO A 555 10.94 -6.09 -15.59
CA PRO A 555 12.02 -6.33 -16.54
C PRO A 555 13.10 -7.24 -15.94
N SER A 556 13.90 -7.86 -16.81
CA SER A 556 15.12 -8.56 -16.39
C SER A 556 16.07 -7.61 -15.66
N GLY A 557 16.62 -8.03 -14.53
CA GLY A 557 17.55 -7.23 -13.73
C GLY A 557 16.89 -6.39 -12.63
N ALA A 558 15.56 -6.38 -12.53
CA ALA A 558 14.82 -5.79 -11.40
C ALA A 558 14.78 -6.73 -10.18
N GLY A 559 15.91 -7.37 -9.84
CA GLY A 559 16.02 -8.21 -8.65
C GLY A 559 15.60 -7.43 -7.39
N PRO A 560 14.92 -8.05 -6.41
CA PRO A 560 14.69 -9.49 -6.25
C PRO A 560 13.46 -10.02 -7.02
N TYR A 561 12.81 -9.22 -7.87
CA TYR A 561 11.56 -9.61 -8.52
C TYR A 561 11.80 -10.53 -9.71
N THR A 562 10.97 -11.57 -9.83
CA THR A 562 11.01 -12.50 -10.96
C THR A 562 10.60 -11.77 -12.24
N ALA A 563 11.51 -11.72 -13.21
CA ALA A 563 11.24 -11.11 -14.52
C ALA A 563 10.02 -11.74 -15.19
N GLY A 564 9.17 -10.91 -15.81
CA GLY A 564 7.92 -11.33 -16.44
C GLY A 564 6.71 -11.42 -15.49
N THR A 565 6.88 -11.21 -14.19
CA THR A 565 5.75 -10.98 -13.27
C THR A 565 5.12 -9.61 -13.50
N THR A 566 3.90 -9.41 -13.01
CA THR A 566 3.09 -8.22 -13.30
C THR A 566 3.16 -7.16 -12.19
N TRP A 567 3.13 -5.89 -12.59
CA TRP A 567 2.94 -4.72 -11.73
C TRP A 567 2.14 -3.63 -12.46
N GLY A 568 1.78 -2.53 -11.81
CA GLY A 568 1.05 -1.44 -12.43
C GLY A 568 1.98 -0.46 -13.13
N GLU A 569 1.82 -0.23 -14.43
CA GLU A 569 2.52 0.83 -15.15
C GLU A 569 1.69 2.12 -15.11
N PRO A 570 2.10 3.16 -14.36
CA PRO A 570 1.30 4.38 -14.19
C PRO A 570 1.21 5.20 -15.48
N ASP A 571 0.01 5.74 -15.77
CA ASP A 571 -0.20 6.70 -16.86
C ASP A 571 0.40 8.07 -16.49
N ILE A 572 1.56 8.37 -17.08
CA ILE A 572 2.32 9.60 -16.83
C ILE A 572 1.55 10.86 -17.26
N ALA A 573 0.75 10.78 -18.33
CA ALA A 573 -0.05 11.90 -18.79
C ALA A 573 -1.21 12.19 -17.82
N ALA A 574 -1.87 11.14 -17.32
CA ALA A 574 -2.88 11.28 -16.28
C ALA A 574 -2.29 11.83 -14.98
N ALA A 575 -1.10 11.37 -14.58
CA ALA A 575 -0.39 11.91 -13.42
C ALA A 575 -0.11 13.42 -13.56
N ALA A 576 0.33 13.87 -14.73
CA ALA A 576 0.53 15.29 -15.01
C ALA A 576 -0.76 16.10 -14.86
N MET A 577 -1.88 15.61 -15.40
CA MET A 577 -3.20 16.25 -15.25
C MET A 577 -3.65 16.33 -13.78
N LEU A 578 -3.40 15.28 -13.00
CA LEU A 578 -3.73 15.24 -11.57
C LEU A 578 -2.88 16.23 -10.77
N LEU A 579 -1.57 16.34 -11.06
CA LEU A 579 -0.71 17.36 -10.46
C LEU A 579 -1.23 18.78 -10.72
N THR A 580 -1.60 19.08 -11.97
CA THR A 580 -2.22 20.36 -12.32
C THR A 580 -3.56 20.57 -11.59
N ARG A 581 -4.38 19.52 -11.44
CA ARG A 581 -5.66 19.60 -10.71
C ARG A 581 -5.46 19.92 -9.23
N VAL A 582 -4.52 19.26 -8.56
CA VAL A 582 -4.19 19.52 -7.14
C VAL A 582 -3.82 20.99 -6.95
N ARG A 583 -2.94 21.52 -7.81
CA ARG A 583 -2.50 22.92 -7.75
C ARG A 583 -3.65 23.91 -8.01
N ASN A 584 -4.48 23.64 -9.00
CA ASN A 584 -5.54 24.57 -9.44
C ASN A 584 -6.82 24.49 -8.60
N ASN A 585 -6.99 23.44 -7.78
CA ASN A 585 -8.18 23.22 -6.95
C ASN A 585 -7.78 22.99 -5.47
N PRO A 586 -7.21 24.00 -4.79
CA PRO A 586 -6.69 23.84 -3.44
C PRO A 586 -7.77 23.44 -2.41
N ASP A 587 -9.02 23.85 -2.61
CA ASP A 587 -10.14 23.46 -1.76
C ASP A 587 -10.48 21.96 -1.88
N GLU A 588 -10.48 21.41 -3.10
CA GLU A 588 -10.66 19.98 -3.35
C GLU A 588 -9.50 19.17 -2.76
N ALA A 589 -8.28 19.63 -3.02
CA ALA A 589 -7.07 18.99 -2.51
C ALA A 589 -7.04 18.94 -0.98
N LEU A 590 -7.41 20.04 -0.32
CA LEU A 590 -7.51 20.10 1.14
C LEU A 590 -8.60 19.16 1.68
N ALA A 591 -9.78 19.11 1.05
CA ALA A 591 -10.88 18.23 1.47
C ALA A 591 -10.47 16.75 1.48
N LYS A 592 -9.89 16.29 0.36
CA LYS A 592 -9.36 14.92 0.21
C LYS A 592 -8.29 14.62 1.25
N ALA A 593 -7.36 15.56 1.46
CA ALA A 593 -6.27 15.41 2.40
C ALA A 593 -6.73 15.35 3.87
N LEU A 594 -7.75 16.13 4.24
CA LEU A 594 -8.35 16.07 5.58
C LEU A 594 -9.09 14.75 5.83
N LEU A 595 -9.86 14.27 4.84
CA LEU A 595 -10.53 12.98 4.92
C LEU A 595 -9.52 11.85 5.07
N ALA A 596 -8.46 11.87 4.28
CA ALA A 596 -7.33 10.96 4.38
C ALA A 596 -6.73 10.98 5.80
N ALA A 597 -6.47 12.15 6.37
CA ALA A 597 -5.89 12.26 7.72
C ALA A 597 -6.80 11.68 8.81
N VAL A 598 -8.12 11.89 8.72
CA VAL A 598 -9.10 11.28 9.63
C VAL A 598 -9.10 9.77 9.50
N HIS A 599 -9.18 9.25 8.27
CA HIS A 599 -9.13 7.81 8.00
C HIS A 599 -7.85 7.17 8.57
N MET A 600 -6.69 7.79 8.33
CA MET A 600 -5.41 7.30 8.86
C MET A 600 -5.37 7.27 10.39
N ARG A 601 -5.97 8.26 11.08
CA ARG A 601 -6.06 8.27 12.54
C ARG A 601 -7.02 7.23 13.11
N LEU A 602 -8.10 6.91 12.39
CA LEU A 602 -9.07 5.93 12.86
C LEU A 602 -8.63 4.50 12.59
N GLU A 603 -8.07 4.24 11.42
CA GLU A 603 -7.78 2.88 10.94
C GLU A 603 -6.31 2.47 11.07
N ARG A 604 -5.40 3.44 11.19
CA ARG A 604 -3.94 3.19 11.22
C ARG A 604 -3.26 3.70 12.48
N ALA A 605 -4.02 4.01 13.53
CA ALA A 605 -3.45 4.33 14.83
C ALA A 605 -2.73 3.12 15.46
N PRO A 606 -1.65 3.33 16.25
CA PRO A 606 -0.96 2.26 16.98
C PRO A 606 -1.90 1.35 17.77
N GLU A 607 -2.94 1.91 18.39
CA GLU A 607 -3.93 1.18 19.18
C GLU A 607 -4.68 0.13 18.35
N LYS A 608 -5.02 0.44 17.09
CA LYS A 608 -5.70 -0.49 16.17
C LYS A 608 -4.81 -1.66 15.79
N ALA A 609 -3.56 -1.38 15.44
CA ALA A 609 -2.59 -2.43 15.17
C ALA A 609 -2.36 -3.30 16.41
N GLY A 610 -2.23 -2.67 17.59
CA GLY A 610 -2.08 -3.35 18.86
C GLY A 610 -3.26 -4.25 19.23
N GLU A 611 -4.50 -3.83 18.97
CA GLU A 611 -5.70 -4.64 19.16
C GLU A 611 -5.71 -5.88 18.23
N ALA A 612 -5.36 -5.70 16.96
CA ALA A 612 -5.25 -6.81 16.01
C ALA A 612 -4.16 -7.81 16.42
N ILE A 613 -2.99 -7.32 16.84
CA ILE A 613 -1.87 -8.14 17.36
C ILE A 613 -2.33 -8.92 18.58
N ARG A 614 -2.94 -8.26 19.58
CA ARG A 614 -3.43 -8.91 20.81
C ARG A 614 -4.44 -10.00 20.48
N THR A 615 -5.43 -9.69 19.65
CA THR A 615 -6.48 -10.63 19.23
C THR A 615 -5.86 -11.88 18.60
N ARG A 616 -4.84 -11.69 17.75
CA ARG A 616 -4.16 -12.83 17.12
C ARG A 616 -3.32 -13.65 18.10
N LEU A 617 -2.58 -13.00 19.00
CA LEU A 617 -1.79 -13.68 20.04
C LEU A 617 -2.68 -14.51 20.98
N ASP A 618 -3.83 -13.96 21.37
CA ASP A 618 -4.79 -14.68 22.22
C ASP A 618 -5.38 -15.89 21.50
N ALA A 619 -5.69 -15.76 20.20
CA ALA A 619 -6.14 -16.88 19.38
C ALA A 619 -5.08 -17.99 19.24
N ILE A 620 -3.80 -17.64 19.08
CA ILE A 620 -2.68 -18.60 19.01
C ILE A 620 -2.58 -19.39 20.34
N ARG A 621 -2.67 -18.69 21.47
CA ARG A 621 -2.63 -19.31 22.80
C ARG A 621 -3.84 -20.21 23.07
N MET A 622 -5.05 -19.75 22.72
CA MET A 622 -6.28 -20.52 22.90
C MET A 622 -6.31 -21.80 22.06
N ALA A 623 -5.74 -21.76 20.86
CA ALA A 623 -5.67 -22.93 19.98
C ALA A 623 -4.60 -23.95 20.41
N GLY A 624 -3.78 -23.64 21.43
CA GLY A 624 -2.72 -24.53 21.90
C GLY A 624 -1.63 -24.80 20.86
N LEU A 625 -1.40 -23.84 19.94
CA LEU A 625 -0.48 -24.00 18.81
C LEU A 625 1.00 -23.88 19.20
N HIS A 626 1.31 -23.65 20.48
CA HIS A 626 2.69 -23.66 20.97
C HIS A 626 3.28 -25.07 20.93
N PRO A 627 4.57 -25.22 20.59
CA PRO A 627 5.23 -26.53 20.60
C PRO A 627 5.16 -27.14 22.01
N PRO A 628 4.79 -28.43 22.17
CA PRO A 628 4.70 -29.05 23.49
C PRO A 628 6.08 -29.05 24.20
N PRO A 629 6.12 -28.87 25.54
CA PRO A 629 7.36 -29.05 26.28
C PRO A 629 7.82 -30.50 26.17
N TYR A 630 9.10 -30.71 25.85
CA TYR A 630 9.68 -32.04 25.74
C TYR A 630 9.75 -32.68 27.15
N VAL A 631 8.96 -33.73 27.39
CA VAL A 631 9.03 -34.49 28.63
C VAL A 631 10.30 -35.35 28.59
N VAL A 632 11.31 -34.99 29.39
CA VAL A 632 12.45 -35.87 29.67
C VAL A 632 11.89 -37.10 30.39
N ALA A 633 11.90 -38.25 29.72
CA ALA A 633 11.59 -39.51 30.36
C ALA A 633 12.68 -39.80 31.41
N ASP A 634 12.36 -39.57 32.68
CA ASP A 634 13.21 -39.97 33.80
C ASP A 634 13.52 -41.47 33.72
N GLY A 635 14.80 -41.78 33.86
CA GLY A 635 15.30 -43.13 33.85
C GLY A 635 14.65 -43.99 34.94
N ALA A 636 13.83 -44.95 34.51
CA ALA A 636 13.44 -46.08 35.35
C ALA A 636 13.46 -47.37 34.51
N ASN A 637 14.34 -48.28 34.94
CA ASN A 637 14.49 -49.66 34.49
C ASN A 637 13.17 -50.36 34.12
N VAL A 638 13.05 -50.84 32.88
CA VAL A 638 12.33 -52.10 32.58
C VAL A 638 13.07 -52.86 31.48
N ALA A 639 13.64 -54.00 31.85
CA ALA A 639 14.11 -55.02 30.92
C ALA A 639 12.92 -55.72 30.23
N GLY A 640 13.03 -56.03 28.93
CA GLY A 640 12.06 -56.91 28.26
C GLY A 640 12.13 -56.86 26.73
N SER A 641 12.76 -57.87 26.15
CA SER A 641 12.95 -58.15 24.72
C SER A 641 11.67 -58.49 23.92
N GLY A 642 11.65 -58.09 22.64
CA GLY A 642 10.89 -58.74 21.55
C GLY A 642 9.77 -57.85 20.96
N SER A 643 9.51 -57.78 19.66
CA SER A 643 10.07 -58.40 18.45
C SER A 643 9.43 -57.68 17.26
N LEU A 644 10.21 -57.44 16.20
CA LEU A 644 9.84 -56.87 14.90
C LEU A 644 8.93 -57.80 14.04
N ASP A 645 8.43 -58.92 14.58
CA ASP A 645 7.57 -59.87 13.87
C ASP A 645 6.09 -59.46 13.72
N THR A 646 5.64 -58.44 14.45
CA THR A 646 4.22 -58.03 14.41
C THR A 646 3.91 -57.10 13.23
N LEU A 647 4.91 -56.36 12.73
CA LEU A 647 4.74 -55.38 11.66
C LEU A 647 4.71 -56.03 10.26
N ALA A 648 5.34 -57.19 10.09
CA ALA A 648 5.39 -57.90 8.80
C ALA A 648 4.07 -58.59 8.41
N LYS A 649 3.12 -58.75 9.35
CA LYS A 649 1.84 -59.45 9.11
C LYS A 649 0.69 -58.56 8.64
N GLN A 650 0.79 -57.23 8.75
CA GLN A 650 -0.31 -56.34 8.34
C GLN A 650 -0.17 -55.79 6.92
N ILE A 651 1.00 -55.94 6.29
CA ILE A 651 1.25 -55.48 4.90
C ILE A 651 0.80 -56.54 3.86
N GLN A 652 0.42 -57.75 4.29
CA GLN A 652 0.16 -58.89 3.40
C GLN A 652 -1.34 -59.23 3.17
N ALA A 653 -2.25 -58.28 3.37
CA ALA A 653 -3.64 -58.41 2.91
C ALA A 653 -3.95 -57.27 1.94
N GLY A 654 -3.91 -57.59 0.64
CA GLY A 654 -4.03 -56.64 -0.48
C GLY A 654 -5.37 -55.90 -0.54
N GLY A 655 -5.58 -54.94 -1.43
CA GLY A 655 -4.84 -54.53 -2.60
C GLY A 655 -5.83 -53.91 -3.60
N ARG A 656 -5.35 -52.89 -4.32
CA ARG A 656 -5.73 -52.44 -5.67
C ARG A 656 -7.01 -51.60 -5.91
N THR A 657 -6.75 -50.31 -6.16
CA THR A 657 -7.07 -49.50 -7.36
C THR A 657 -8.51 -49.39 -7.87
N ARG A 658 -8.99 -48.15 -8.10
CA ARG A 658 -9.16 -47.52 -9.45
C ARG A 658 -9.86 -46.15 -9.36
N TRP A 659 -9.26 -45.12 -9.98
CA TRP A 659 -9.90 -43.83 -10.30
C TRP A 659 -10.79 -43.98 -11.54
N GLN A 660 -12.01 -43.42 -11.50
CA GLN A 660 -12.75 -42.98 -12.69
C GLN A 660 -13.83 -41.93 -12.34
N ASN A 661 -14.01 -41.01 -13.29
CA ASN A 661 -14.65 -39.70 -13.23
C ASN A 661 -16.18 -39.64 -13.03
N ASN A 662 -16.60 -38.43 -12.60
CA ASN A 662 -17.88 -37.72 -12.75
C ASN A 662 -19.10 -38.30 -12.01
N ASP A 663 -19.62 -37.60 -10.99
CA ASP A 663 -20.70 -36.62 -11.17
C ASP A 663 -21.03 -35.90 -9.85
N SER A 664 -21.55 -34.69 -9.99
CA SER A 664 -21.93 -33.76 -8.92
C SER A 664 -23.10 -34.27 -8.06
N SER A 665 -22.86 -34.55 -6.77
CA SER A 665 -23.82 -34.35 -5.64
C SER A 665 -23.38 -35.07 -4.34
N LEU A 666 -22.39 -34.58 -3.58
CA LEU A 666 -22.06 -35.16 -2.26
C LEU A 666 -21.54 -34.14 -1.23
N ARG A 667 -22.36 -33.15 -0.86
CA ARG A 667 -22.19 -32.37 0.40
C ARG A 667 -23.05 -32.85 1.56
N GLY A 668 -23.77 -33.97 1.43
CA GLY A 668 -24.80 -34.40 2.40
C GLY A 668 -24.47 -35.55 3.36
N ILE A 669 -23.26 -36.16 3.33
CA ILE A 669 -23.03 -37.43 4.05
C ILE A 669 -21.84 -37.41 5.04
N ALA A 670 -21.02 -36.36 5.09
CA ALA A 670 -19.87 -36.33 6.01
C ALA A 670 -20.21 -36.09 7.51
N HIS A 671 -21.41 -35.61 7.84
CA HIS A 671 -21.76 -35.25 9.23
C HIS A 671 -22.31 -36.42 10.08
N ARG A 672 -22.74 -37.53 9.46
CA ARG A 672 -23.33 -38.69 10.17
C ARG A 672 -22.33 -39.83 10.48
N GLY A 673 -21.13 -39.78 9.92
CA GLY A 673 -20.06 -40.75 10.20
C GLY A 673 -19.30 -40.44 11.49
N LEU A 674 -19.08 -39.17 11.81
CA LEU A 674 -18.23 -38.74 12.93
C LEU A 674 -18.85 -39.02 14.31
N LEU A 675 -20.19 -38.97 14.41
CA LEU A 675 -20.91 -39.20 15.66
C LEU A 675 -21.16 -40.68 15.99
N ARG A 676 -20.95 -41.61 15.04
CA ARG A 676 -21.00 -43.06 15.32
C ARG A 676 -19.67 -43.64 15.81
N SER A 677 -18.56 -42.93 15.63
CA SER A 677 -17.23 -43.32 16.14
C SER A 677 -16.96 -42.95 17.61
N LEU A 678 -17.76 -42.06 18.22
CA LEU A 678 -17.54 -41.61 19.61
C LEU A 678 -18.30 -42.44 20.66
N ARG A 679 -19.26 -43.27 20.27
CA ARG A 679 -20.07 -44.09 21.19
C ARG A 679 -19.32 -45.19 21.94
N PRO A 680 -18.27 -45.84 21.38
CA PRO A 680 -17.46 -46.81 22.12
C PRO A 680 -16.47 -46.16 23.12
N TYR A 681 -16.23 -44.85 23.00
CA TYR A 681 -15.25 -44.14 23.84
C TYR A 681 -15.86 -43.72 25.19
N LEU A 682 -17.16 -43.40 25.21
CA LEU A 682 -17.89 -43.00 26.41
C LEU A 682 -18.43 -44.17 27.26
N GLN A 683 -18.33 -45.42 26.77
CA GLN A 683 -18.70 -46.62 27.53
C GLN A 683 -17.54 -47.26 28.30
N ARG A 684 -16.33 -46.68 28.28
CA ARG A 684 -15.13 -47.25 28.92
C ARG A 684 -14.64 -46.49 30.17
N ARG A 685 -15.38 -45.49 30.66
CA ARG A 685 -15.21 -44.91 32.01
C ARG A 685 -16.52 -45.04 32.76
N GLY A 686 -16.63 -46.11 33.54
CA GLY A 686 -17.80 -46.39 34.36
C GLY A 686 -17.81 -45.54 35.63
N GLU A 687 -18.30 -44.31 35.52
CA GLU A 687 -18.84 -43.50 36.61
C GLU A 687 -19.60 -42.35 35.93
N ILE A 688 -20.91 -42.53 35.75
CA ILE A 688 -21.85 -41.47 35.39
C ILE A 688 -22.99 -41.60 36.39
N ASP A 689 -23.18 -40.54 37.17
CA ASP A 689 -24.27 -40.36 38.11
C ASP A 689 -25.59 -40.19 37.33
N GLU A 690 -26.73 -40.64 37.88
CA GLU A 690 -28.04 -40.56 37.19
C GLU A 690 -28.41 -39.12 36.77
N THR A 691 -27.76 -38.12 37.37
CA THR A 691 -27.85 -36.69 37.06
C THR A 691 -27.28 -36.32 35.67
N GLU A 692 -26.24 -37.00 35.18
CA GLU A 692 -25.58 -36.66 33.90
C GLU A 692 -26.26 -37.32 32.68
N LEU A 693 -26.99 -38.43 32.87
CA LEU A 693 -27.83 -39.02 31.82
C LEU A 693 -29.12 -38.20 31.59
N ALA A 694 -29.61 -37.54 32.65
CA ALA A 694 -30.70 -36.56 32.54
C ALA A 694 -30.25 -35.31 31.78
N VAL A 695 -29.01 -34.84 32.01
CA VAL A 695 -28.43 -33.70 31.26
C VAL A 695 -28.24 -34.01 29.78
N LEU A 696 -27.83 -35.24 29.40
CA LEU A 696 -27.72 -35.60 27.97
C LEU A 696 -29.08 -35.76 27.27
N THR A 697 -30.12 -36.21 27.98
CA THR A 697 -31.49 -36.28 27.44
C THR A 697 -32.12 -34.89 27.36
N GLU A 698 -31.78 -34.01 28.31
CA GLU A 698 -32.19 -32.59 28.29
C GLU A 698 -31.42 -31.79 27.24
N ILE A 699 -30.15 -32.13 26.95
CA ILE A 699 -29.37 -31.55 25.84
C ILE A 699 -29.89 -32.05 24.49
N GLU A 700 -30.29 -33.32 24.33
CA GLU A 700 -30.92 -33.81 23.09
C GLU A 700 -32.32 -33.19 22.88
N SER A 701 -33.10 -32.96 23.94
CA SER A 701 -34.37 -32.22 23.88
C SER A 701 -34.16 -30.73 23.59
N ARG A 702 -33.15 -30.11 24.23
CA ARG A 702 -32.79 -28.71 24.00
C ARG A 702 -32.10 -28.50 22.67
N LEU A 703 -31.47 -29.50 22.03
CA LEU A 703 -30.93 -29.38 20.66
C LEU A 703 -32.01 -29.58 19.58
N ALA A 704 -33.09 -30.30 19.89
CA ALA A 704 -34.28 -30.31 19.04
C ALA A 704 -35.07 -28.99 19.16
N ASP A 705 -35.06 -28.36 20.34
CA ASP A 705 -35.67 -27.04 20.56
C ASP A 705 -34.70 -25.87 20.21
N ALA A 706 -33.37 -26.04 20.22
CA ALA A 706 -32.36 -25.03 19.87
C ALA A 706 -31.97 -25.00 18.38
N GLU A 707 -32.75 -25.64 17.52
CA GLU A 707 -32.94 -25.14 16.14
C GLU A 707 -33.94 -23.97 16.10
N GLN A 708 -34.59 -23.64 17.23
CA GLN A 708 -35.30 -22.40 17.47
C GLN A 708 -34.69 -21.65 18.66
N SER A 709 -33.93 -20.59 18.32
CA SER A 709 -33.69 -19.41 19.17
C SER A 709 -32.45 -19.41 20.08
N ILE A 710 -31.64 -18.36 19.83
CA ILE A 710 -31.01 -17.48 20.84
C ILE A 710 -29.88 -18.10 21.68
N ASP A 711 -28.64 -17.82 21.29
CA ASP A 711 -27.48 -17.64 22.21
C ASP A 711 -26.26 -17.03 21.47
N ALA A 712 -26.25 -17.05 20.13
CA ALA A 712 -25.30 -16.27 19.35
C ALA A 712 -25.67 -14.76 19.27
N VAL A 713 -26.82 -14.35 19.81
CA VAL A 713 -27.36 -12.98 19.69
C VAL A 713 -27.04 -12.13 20.93
N GLU A 714 -26.91 -12.69 22.13
CA GLU A 714 -26.56 -11.92 23.34
C GLU A 714 -25.08 -11.47 23.36
N VAL A 715 -24.16 -12.32 22.89
CA VAL A 715 -22.72 -11.95 22.80
C VAL A 715 -22.45 -10.90 21.71
N LEU A 716 -23.31 -10.83 20.69
CA LEU A 716 -23.26 -9.81 19.65
C LEU A 716 -23.99 -8.52 20.06
N SER A 717 -25.07 -8.60 20.86
CA SER A 717 -25.78 -7.40 21.34
C SER A 717 -24.97 -6.62 22.38
N GLU A 718 -24.21 -7.30 23.26
CA GLU A 718 -23.28 -6.63 24.19
C GLU A 718 -22.11 -5.95 23.45
N ARG A 719 -21.63 -6.55 22.35
CA ARG A 719 -20.59 -5.95 21.49
C ARG A 719 -21.10 -4.76 20.67
N VAL A 720 -22.36 -4.78 20.23
CA VAL A 720 -22.99 -3.67 19.48
C VAL A 720 -23.39 -2.51 20.40
N ALA A 721 -23.87 -2.80 21.62
CA ALA A 721 -24.08 -1.77 22.65
C ALA A 721 -22.75 -1.09 23.04
N GLY A 722 -21.67 -1.88 23.18
CA GLY A 722 -20.32 -1.37 23.36
C GLY A 722 -19.80 -0.54 22.18
N PHE A 723 -20.25 -0.85 20.95
CA PHE A 723 -19.87 -0.13 19.73
C PHE A 723 -20.54 1.25 19.63
N SER A 724 -21.82 1.38 20.00
CA SER A 724 -22.52 2.67 20.07
C SER A 724 -21.96 3.59 21.17
N ASP A 725 -21.57 2.99 22.30
CA ASP A 725 -20.91 3.69 23.41
C ASP A 725 -19.46 4.10 23.06
N HIS A 726 -18.81 3.35 22.16
CA HIS A 726 -17.49 3.65 21.61
C HIS A 726 -17.55 4.75 20.55
N ILE A 727 -18.58 4.76 19.69
CA ILE A 727 -18.84 5.83 18.69
C ILE A 727 -19.19 7.15 19.37
N SER A 728 -20.03 7.13 20.42
CA SER A 728 -20.34 8.33 21.22
C SER A 728 -19.10 8.86 21.97
N ARG A 729 -18.21 7.97 22.43
CA ARG A 729 -16.92 8.35 23.01
C ARG A 729 -15.95 8.90 21.97
N LEU A 730 -15.84 8.27 20.79
CA LEU A 730 -15.03 8.74 19.66
C LEU A 730 -15.49 10.11 19.13
N THR A 731 -16.80 10.35 19.07
CA THR A 731 -17.36 11.64 18.63
C THR A 731 -17.07 12.73 19.67
N ASN A 732 -17.21 12.41 20.95
CA ASN A 732 -16.84 13.33 22.04
C ASN A 732 -15.32 13.55 22.13
N ASP A 733 -14.50 12.53 21.86
CA ASP A 733 -13.04 12.64 21.81
C ASP A 733 -12.57 13.43 20.58
N LEU A 734 -13.26 13.31 19.43
CA LEU A 734 -12.98 14.11 18.22
C LEU A 734 -13.33 15.58 18.43
N VAL A 735 -14.45 15.87 19.11
CA VAL A 735 -14.83 17.23 19.53
C VAL A 735 -13.87 17.77 20.60
N ALA A 736 -13.37 16.92 21.51
CA ALA A 736 -12.42 17.29 22.55
C ALA A 736 -10.98 17.47 22.03
N THR A 737 -10.61 16.85 20.90
CA THR A 737 -9.29 16.96 20.27
C THR A 737 -9.21 18.05 19.20
N LEU A 738 -10.36 18.62 18.79
CA LEU A 738 -10.45 19.77 17.88
C LEU A 738 -9.55 20.96 18.31
N PRO A 739 -9.49 21.35 19.60
CA PRO A 739 -8.58 22.41 20.06
C PRO A 739 -7.09 22.06 19.89
N ALA A 740 -6.71 20.79 20.08
CA ALA A 740 -5.34 20.34 19.86
C ALA A 740 -4.97 20.29 18.36
N MET A 741 -5.94 19.98 17.49
CA MET A 741 -5.77 20.10 16.03
C MET A 741 -5.59 21.55 15.58
N ILE A 742 -6.31 22.48 16.22
CA ILE A 742 -6.20 23.93 15.98
C ILE A 742 -4.80 24.44 16.38
N ASP A 743 -4.26 23.98 17.51
CA ASP A 743 -2.90 24.32 17.95
C ASP A 743 -1.81 23.71 17.05
N THR A 744 -2.08 22.56 16.41
CA THR A 744 -1.14 21.89 15.49
C THR A 744 -1.10 22.56 14.10
N LEU A 745 -2.12 23.34 13.72
CA LEU A 745 -2.30 23.91 12.38
C LEU A 745 -1.95 25.39 12.23
N GLY A 746 -1.57 26.08 13.31
CA GLY A 746 -0.98 27.43 13.26
C GLY A 746 -1.90 28.56 12.77
N GLY A 747 -2.46 29.33 13.74
CA GLY A 747 -2.98 30.69 13.52
C GLY A 747 -4.50 30.87 13.68
N ALA A 748 -4.92 31.74 14.59
CA ALA A 748 -6.32 31.91 15.03
C ALA A 748 -7.28 32.50 13.97
N ASP A 749 -6.81 33.32 13.02
CA ASP A 749 -7.66 33.94 11.99
C ASP A 749 -7.88 33.05 10.75
N PHE A 750 -7.07 32.00 10.58
CA PHE A 750 -7.16 31.04 9.47
C PHE A 750 -8.17 29.90 9.73
N VAL A 751 -8.66 29.80 10.97
CA VAL A 751 -9.36 28.62 11.53
C VAL A 751 -10.89 28.77 11.47
N ALA A 752 -11.46 29.96 11.69
CA ALA A 752 -12.91 30.10 11.88
C ALA A 752 -13.78 29.69 10.68
N HIS A 753 -13.32 29.89 9.43
CA HIS A 753 -14.03 29.46 8.21
C HIS A 753 -13.74 28.00 7.81
N ARG A 754 -12.65 27.39 8.30
CA ARG A 754 -12.24 26.02 7.97
C ARG A 754 -12.72 24.97 8.98
N SER A 755 -13.03 25.37 10.22
CA SER A 755 -13.61 24.51 11.26
C SER A 755 -14.98 23.96 10.89
N SER A 756 -15.84 24.74 10.19
CA SER A 756 -17.17 24.26 9.77
C SER A 756 -17.07 23.22 8.65
N ARG A 757 -16.17 23.41 7.69
CA ARG A 757 -15.90 22.45 6.61
C ARG A 757 -15.25 21.16 7.12
N PHE A 758 -14.39 21.22 8.15
CA PHE A 758 -13.83 20.01 8.77
C PHE A 758 -14.92 19.14 9.42
N LEU A 759 -15.84 19.74 10.17
CA LEU A 759 -17.00 19.05 10.73
C LEU A 759 -17.89 18.46 9.62
N GLN A 760 -18.04 19.18 8.51
CA GLN A 760 -18.75 18.74 7.32
C GLN A 760 -18.11 17.48 6.69
N TYR A 761 -16.78 17.43 6.54
CA TYR A 761 -16.09 16.27 5.94
C TYR A 761 -16.04 15.05 6.88
N ALA A 762 -15.90 15.26 8.19
CA ALA A 762 -16.02 14.18 9.18
C ALA A 762 -17.43 13.58 9.17
N ALA A 763 -18.46 14.43 9.07
CA ALA A 763 -19.84 13.99 8.91
C ALA A 763 -20.04 13.19 7.62
N LEU A 764 -19.47 13.62 6.48
CA LEU A 764 -19.55 12.87 5.22
C LEU A 764 -18.92 11.47 5.31
N ALA A 765 -17.83 11.30 6.06
CA ALA A 765 -17.21 9.99 6.30
C ALA A 765 -18.12 9.07 7.12
N THR A 766 -18.69 9.58 8.22
CA THR A 766 -19.64 8.83 9.04
C THR A 766 -20.95 8.52 8.28
N LEU A 767 -21.44 9.45 7.45
CA LEU A 767 -22.58 9.22 6.56
C LEU A 767 -22.28 8.14 5.51
N GLN A 768 -21.05 8.08 5.00
CA GLN A 768 -20.61 7.02 4.08
C GLN A 768 -20.70 5.64 4.71
N GLU A 769 -20.13 5.46 5.91
CA GLU A 769 -20.12 4.17 6.63
C GLU A 769 -21.54 3.70 6.94
N ARG A 770 -22.39 4.61 7.44
CA ARG A 770 -23.81 4.33 7.72
C ARG A 770 -24.57 3.93 6.45
N TRP A 771 -24.25 4.57 5.32
CA TRP A 771 -24.89 4.23 4.04
C TRP A 771 -24.41 2.90 3.48
N VAL A 772 -23.15 2.51 3.62
CA VAL A 772 -22.67 1.18 3.17
C VAL A 772 -23.41 0.06 3.92
N ALA A 773 -23.75 0.26 5.19
CA ALA A 773 -24.59 -0.67 5.95
C ALA A 773 -26.00 -0.89 5.36
N THR A 774 -26.51 0.00 4.49
CA THR A 774 -27.79 -0.18 3.76
C THR A 774 -27.72 -1.28 2.70
N THR A 775 -26.51 -1.63 2.23
CA THR A 775 -26.29 -2.61 1.15
C THR A 775 -26.01 -4.03 1.66
N THR A 776 -25.78 -4.18 2.96
CA THR A 776 -25.66 -5.48 3.65
C THR A 776 -27.00 -5.84 4.32
N PRO A 777 -27.64 -6.96 3.96
CA PRO A 777 -28.92 -7.35 4.54
C PRO A 777 -28.72 -7.95 5.93
N ASP A 778 -28.57 -7.11 6.95
CA ASP A 778 -28.77 -7.51 8.36
C ASP A 778 -29.90 -6.70 8.99
N ASN A 779 -31.09 -7.32 9.00
CA ASN A 779 -32.35 -6.72 9.42
C ASN A 779 -32.59 -6.87 10.95
N ARG A 780 -31.52 -6.78 11.76
CA ARG A 780 -31.55 -7.11 13.20
C ARG A 780 -31.06 -6.02 14.15
N GLN A 781 -30.87 -4.78 13.67
CA GLN A 781 -30.67 -3.67 14.60
C GLN A 781 -31.99 -3.39 15.36
N PRO A 782 -31.95 -3.16 16.68
CA PRO A 782 -33.12 -2.68 17.39
C PRO A 782 -33.51 -1.33 16.80
N VAL A 783 -34.77 -1.20 16.39
CA VAL A 783 -35.36 0.09 16.00
C VAL A 783 -35.24 0.99 17.21
N VAL A 784 -34.31 1.95 17.18
CA VAL A 784 -34.33 3.07 18.11
C VAL A 784 -35.49 3.93 17.62
N ASP A 785 -36.54 4.03 18.44
CA ASP A 785 -37.77 4.75 18.08
C ASP A 785 -37.51 6.24 17.80
N ASP A 786 -36.46 6.82 18.40
CA ASP A 786 -36.03 8.20 18.19
C ASP A 786 -34.90 8.32 17.15
N LEU A 787 -35.12 9.07 16.07
CA LEU A 787 -34.13 9.33 15.02
C LEU A 787 -33.11 10.43 15.39
N THR A 788 -33.23 11.07 16.55
CA THR A 788 -32.33 12.17 16.99
C THR A 788 -30.85 11.77 16.96
N ALA A 789 -30.51 10.54 17.35
CA ALA A 789 -29.13 10.05 17.37
C ALA A 789 -28.49 9.93 15.97
N TYR A 790 -29.31 10.00 14.92
CA TYR A 790 -28.88 9.88 13.54
C TYR A 790 -28.68 11.23 12.87
N GLU A 791 -29.08 12.34 13.50
CA GLU A 791 -28.86 13.69 12.99
C GLU A 791 -27.37 13.96 12.78
N LEU A 792 -27.00 14.30 11.54
CA LEU A 792 -25.63 14.51 11.13
C LEU A 792 -25.58 15.41 9.88
N LYS A 793 -24.88 16.55 9.99
CA LYS A 793 -24.78 17.57 8.95
C LYS A 793 -23.68 17.27 7.92
N GLY A 794 -24.04 16.89 6.70
CA GLY A 794 -23.14 16.77 5.56
C GLY A 794 -23.29 17.93 4.56
N PHE A 795 -24.45 18.07 3.93
CA PHE A 795 -24.80 19.19 3.05
C PHE A 795 -26.12 19.87 3.44
N SER A 796 -26.93 19.30 4.33
CA SER A 796 -28.17 19.92 4.77
C SER A 796 -27.94 21.09 5.73
N GLN A 797 -28.98 21.87 6.01
CA GLN A 797 -28.89 23.04 6.90
C GLN A 797 -28.52 22.62 8.33
N ASN A 798 -29.09 21.52 8.82
CA ASN A 798 -28.92 20.99 10.17
C ASN A 798 -28.48 19.50 10.08
N GLY A 799 -29.19 18.58 10.75
CA GLY A 799 -28.82 17.16 10.82
C GLY A 799 -29.53 16.25 9.81
N GLU A 800 -30.22 16.81 8.82
CA GLU A 800 -31.17 16.12 7.95
C GLU A 800 -30.51 15.01 7.10
N ASP A 801 -29.27 15.19 6.62
CA ASP A 801 -28.60 14.16 5.81
C ASP A 801 -28.55 12.81 6.51
N GLY A 802 -28.21 12.82 7.80
CA GLY A 802 -28.13 11.62 8.63
C GLY A 802 -29.50 10.99 8.92
N VAL A 803 -30.53 11.82 9.13
CA VAL A 803 -31.91 11.37 9.32
C VAL A 803 -32.43 10.73 8.04
N ILE A 804 -32.24 11.40 6.89
CA ILE A 804 -32.65 10.90 5.58
C ILE A 804 -31.93 9.59 5.28
N ALA A 805 -30.62 9.50 5.52
CA ALA A 805 -29.87 8.27 5.33
C ALA A 805 -30.40 7.11 6.17
N GLU A 806 -30.74 7.34 7.43
CA GLU A 806 -31.30 6.31 8.31
C GLU A 806 -32.72 5.92 7.90
N ILE A 807 -33.56 6.89 7.49
CA ILE A 807 -34.90 6.60 6.96
C ILE A 807 -34.76 5.70 5.72
N MET A 808 -33.94 6.08 4.74
CA MET A 808 -33.73 5.30 3.52
C MET A 808 -33.18 3.90 3.82
N ARG A 809 -32.31 3.75 4.83
CA ARG A 809 -31.83 2.45 5.31
C ARG A 809 -32.96 1.58 5.83
N ARG A 810 -33.84 2.13 6.69
CA ARG A 810 -34.99 1.40 7.26
C ARG A 810 -36.02 1.02 6.18
N LEU A 811 -36.14 1.84 5.13
CA LEU A 811 -36.98 1.55 3.97
C LEU A 811 -36.35 0.56 2.97
N GLY A 812 -35.03 0.34 3.05
CA GLY A 812 -34.30 -0.49 2.09
C GLY A 812 -34.13 0.17 0.72
N ILE A 813 -33.97 1.50 0.67
CA ILE A 813 -33.85 2.31 -0.56
C ILE A 813 -32.42 2.86 -0.68
N PRO A 814 -31.45 2.09 -1.23
CA PRO A 814 -30.04 2.52 -1.31
C PRO A 814 -29.76 3.51 -2.47
N GLN A 815 -30.63 3.52 -3.48
CA GLN A 815 -30.64 4.45 -4.61
C GLN A 815 -32.10 4.77 -4.95
N GLY A 816 -32.37 6.01 -5.34
CA GLY A 816 -33.72 6.47 -5.58
C GLY A 816 -33.78 7.80 -6.32
N THR A 817 -34.96 8.37 -6.37
CA THR A 817 -35.21 9.69 -6.98
C THR A 817 -35.73 10.68 -5.97
N PHE A 818 -35.20 11.90 -5.96
CA PHE A 818 -35.68 12.98 -5.09
C PHE A 818 -36.29 14.16 -5.87
N VAL A 819 -37.10 14.93 -5.17
CA VAL A 819 -37.56 16.25 -5.60
C VAL A 819 -37.37 17.22 -4.43
N GLU A 820 -36.70 18.34 -4.65
CA GLU A 820 -36.50 19.37 -3.62
C GLU A 820 -36.84 20.77 -4.16
N PHE A 821 -37.63 21.50 -3.38
CA PHE A 821 -38.04 22.87 -3.65
C PHE A 821 -37.27 23.83 -2.73
N GLY A 822 -36.78 24.95 -3.29
CA GLY A 822 -36.06 25.99 -2.54
C GLY A 822 -34.61 25.63 -2.22
N ILE A 823 -33.93 24.95 -3.16
CA ILE A 823 -32.54 24.47 -2.99
C ILE A 823 -31.47 25.59 -3.02
N GLU A 824 -31.87 26.81 -3.32
CA GLU A 824 -30.98 27.94 -3.60
C GLU A 824 -29.92 27.61 -4.65
N SER A 825 -28.64 27.71 -4.29
CA SER A 825 -27.51 27.50 -5.20
C SER A 825 -27.08 26.02 -5.32
N GLY A 826 -27.73 25.10 -4.59
CA GLY A 826 -27.36 23.69 -4.55
C GLY A 826 -26.06 23.39 -3.80
N SER A 827 -25.61 24.33 -2.95
CA SER A 827 -24.46 24.13 -2.06
C SER A 827 -24.83 23.59 -0.68
N GLU A 828 -26.04 23.91 -0.21
CA GLU A 828 -26.63 23.43 1.04
C GLU A 828 -28.07 22.99 0.71
N GLY A 829 -28.55 21.88 1.26
CA GLY A 829 -29.88 21.33 0.98
C GLY A 829 -30.02 19.86 1.35
N ASN A 830 -31.25 19.40 1.54
CA ASN A 830 -31.59 18.09 2.10
C ASN A 830 -31.29 16.92 1.15
N CYS A 831 -31.26 17.16 -0.16
CA CYS A 831 -30.97 16.14 -1.18
C CYS A 831 -29.58 16.29 -1.82
N VAL A 832 -28.78 17.29 -1.43
CA VAL A 832 -27.44 17.51 -2.02
C VAL A 832 -26.50 16.33 -1.73
N TYR A 833 -26.56 15.77 -0.52
CA TYR A 833 -25.80 14.55 -0.19
C TYR A 833 -26.20 13.36 -1.08
N LEU A 834 -27.49 13.20 -1.36
CA LEU A 834 -27.99 12.14 -2.23
C LEU A 834 -27.50 12.32 -3.68
N ALA A 835 -27.51 13.56 -4.18
CA ALA A 835 -27.06 13.91 -5.52
C ALA A 835 -25.54 13.73 -5.70
N GLU A 836 -24.73 14.30 -4.82
CA GLU A 836 -23.27 14.38 -4.97
C GLU A 836 -22.58 13.10 -4.51
N ALA A 837 -23.03 12.53 -3.41
CA ALA A 837 -22.31 11.45 -2.74
C ALA A 837 -22.94 10.08 -2.95
N ARG A 838 -24.27 9.96 -3.15
CA ARG A 838 -24.97 8.65 -3.31
C ARG A 838 -25.36 8.33 -4.75
N GLY A 839 -25.31 9.32 -5.63
CA GLY A 839 -25.60 9.14 -7.04
C GLY A 839 -27.07 8.97 -7.38
N TRP A 840 -27.96 9.53 -6.56
CA TRP A 840 -29.39 9.58 -6.84
C TRP A 840 -29.70 10.45 -8.06
N SER A 841 -30.82 10.18 -8.71
CA SER A 841 -31.44 11.10 -9.67
C SER A 841 -32.39 12.05 -8.97
N GLY A 842 -32.65 13.21 -9.56
CA GLY A 842 -33.64 14.10 -8.96
C GLY A 842 -33.88 15.40 -9.68
N LEU A 843 -34.82 16.16 -9.14
CA LEU A 843 -35.20 17.50 -9.58
C LEU A 843 -34.96 18.50 -8.46
N PHE A 844 -34.19 19.53 -8.77
CA PHE A 844 -34.04 20.73 -7.95
C PHE A 844 -34.81 21.88 -8.57
N ILE A 845 -35.65 22.56 -7.77
CA ILE A 845 -36.41 23.75 -8.20
C ILE A 845 -35.99 24.95 -7.35
N GLU A 846 -35.65 26.05 -8.00
CA GLU A 846 -35.27 27.30 -7.34
C GLU A 846 -36.01 28.50 -7.97
N GLY A 847 -36.56 29.39 -7.14
CA GLY A 847 -37.38 30.52 -7.57
C GLY A 847 -36.59 31.80 -7.83
N ASP A 848 -35.47 32.01 -7.12
CA ASP A 848 -34.61 33.18 -7.28
C ASP A 848 -33.68 33.04 -8.49
N PRO A 849 -33.67 34.01 -9.43
CA PRO A 849 -32.85 33.92 -10.64
C PRO A 849 -31.33 33.88 -10.39
N GLU A 850 -30.82 34.50 -9.33
CA GLU A 850 -29.39 34.51 -9.02
C GLU A 850 -28.95 33.16 -8.44
N HIS A 851 -29.72 32.62 -7.49
CA HIS A 851 -29.52 31.29 -6.95
C HIS A 851 -29.63 30.21 -8.04
N PHE A 852 -30.67 30.29 -8.88
CA PHE A 852 -30.85 29.36 -10.01
C PHE A 852 -29.66 29.38 -10.98
N THR A 853 -29.10 30.55 -11.30
CA THR A 853 -27.92 30.63 -12.17
C THR A 853 -26.71 29.88 -11.60
N ARG A 854 -26.54 29.89 -10.27
CA ARG A 854 -25.46 29.16 -9.58
C ARG A 854 -25.75 27.66 -9.54
N LEU A 855 -27.01 27.28 -9.28
CA LEU A 855 -27.50 25.91 -9.30
C LEU A 855 -27.31 25.26 -10.69
N GLU A 856 -27.73 25.93 -11.76
CA GLU A 856 -27.62 25.43 -13.14
C GLU A 856 -26.15 25.20 -13.51
N ARG A 857 -25.27 26.17 -13.22
CA ARG A 857 -23.83 26.02 -13.47
C ARG A 857 -23.23 24.81 -12.75
N ARG A 858 -23.72 24.49 -11.54
CA ARG A 858 -23.23 23.37 -10.74
C ARG A 858 -23.61 22.02 -11.34
N TYR A 859 -24.84 21.88 -11.84
CA TYR A 859 -25.39 20.59 -12.27
C TYR A 859 -25.51 20.42 -13.80
N GLN A 860 -25.13 21.42 -14.62
CA GLN A 860 -25.21 21.36 -16.09
C GLN A 860 -24.58 20.11 -16.72
N ASP A 861 -23.48 19.58 -16.15
CA ASP A 861 -22.75 18.43 -16.66
C ASP A 861 -23.11 17.12 -15.92
N ARG A 862 -24.12 17.16 -15.05
CA ARG A 862 -24.57 16.05 -14.21
C ARG A 862 -25.90 15.49 -14.73
N GLY A 863 -25.87 14.69 -15.79
CA GLY A 863 -27.07 14.19 -16.50
C GLY A 863 -28.10 13.38 -15.69
N ARG A 864 -27.92 13.19 -14.38
CA ARG A 864 -28.90 12.57 -13.46
C ARG A 864 -29.75 13.61 -12.69
N ILE A 865 -29.29 14.86 -12.64
CA ILE A 865 -29.93 15.94 -11.89
C ILE A 865 -30.54 16.94 -12.87
N GLN A 866 -31.84 17.19 -12.74
CA GLN A 866 -32.54 18.25 -13.45
C GLN A 866 -32.63 19.48 -12.56
N THR A 867 -32.47 20.67 -13.13
CA THR A 867 -32.62 21.94 -12.43
C THR A 867 -33.68 22.79 -13.13
N VAL A 868 -34.58 23.40 -12.38
CA VAL A 868 -35.67 24.23 -12.92
C VAL A 868 -35.74 25.56 -12.16
N GLY A 869 -35.71 26.66 -12.91
CA GLY A 869 -35.88 28.01 -12.37
C GLY A 869 -37.36 28.42 -12.37
N ALA A 870 -38.07 28.24 -11.25
CA ALA A 870 -39.48 28.57 -11.13
C ALA A 870 -39.90 28.85 -9.68
N MET A 871 -40.71 29.90 -9.47
CA MET A 871 -41.38 30.13 -8.18
C MET A 871 -42.50 29.09 -8.00
N VAL A 872 -42.37 28.24 -6.98
CA VAL A 872 -43.31 27.14 -6.72
C VAL A 872 -44.56 27.64 -6.01
N GLY A 873 -45.72 27.17 -6.44
CA GLY A 873 -47.00 27.42 -5.78
C GLY A 873 -48.02 26.30 -6.02
N PRO A 874 -49.17 26.34 -5.32
CA PRO A 874 -50.22 25.33 -5.43
C PRO A 874 -50.71 25.08 -6.86
N ASP A 875 -50.72 26.13 -7.69
CA ASP A 875 -51.30 26.11 -9.03
C ASP A 875 -50.34 25.56 -10.11
N ASN A 876 -49.03 25.48 -9.84
CA ASN A 876 -48.03 25.09 -10.85
C ASN A 876 -47.21 23.85 -10.47
N ILE A 877 -47.17 23.45 -9.19
CA ILE A 877 -46.20 22.46 -8.72
C ILE A 877 -46.34 21.12 -9.41
N ASN A 878 -47.57 20.65 -9.63
CA ASN A 878 -47.81 19.39 -10.31
C ASN A 878 -47.32 19.43 -11.75
N ASP A 879 -47.52 20.53 -12.48
CA ASP A 879 -47.07 20.64 -13.88
C ASP A 879 -45.54 20.67 -13.99
N LEU A 880 -44.85 21.29 -13.03
CA LEU A 880 -43.37 21.27 -12.95
C LEU A 880 -42.84 19.84 -12.76
N ILE A 881 -43.45 19.06 -11.88
CA ILE A 881 -43.06 17.66 -11.62
C ILE A 881 -43.31 16.78 -12.86
N ARG A 882 -44.47 16.95 -13.53
CA ARG A 882 -44.79 16.21 -14.77
C ARG A 882 -43.83 16.55 -15.90
N ALA A 883 -43.47 17.83 -16.04
CA ALA A 883 -42.52 18.28 -17.07
C ALA A 883 -41.12 17.67 -16.89
N ALA A 884 -40.70 17.39 -15.65
CA ALA A 884 -39.45 16.69 -15.34
C ALA A 884 -39.51 15.17 -15.56
N GLY A 885 -40.69 14.61 -15.86
CA GLY A 885 -40.89 13.18 -16.10
C GLY A 885 -40.79 12.31 -14.84
N LEU A 886 -41.14 12.86 -13.67
CA LEU A 886 -41.01 12.20 -12.36
C LEU A 886 -42.33 11.66 -11.79
N GLU A 887 -43.33 11.40 -12.64
CA GLU A 887 -44.68 10.96 -12.23
C GLU A 887 -44.68 9.58 -11.53
N ASP A 888 -43.72 8.71 -11.88
CA ASP A 888 -43.53 7.38 -11.29
C ASP A 888 -42.15 7.28 -10.63
N GLY A 889 -42.10 7.02 -9.31
CA GLY A 889 -40.86 6.61 -8.64
C GLY A 889 -40.04 7.73 -7.98
N VAL A 890 -40.68 8.71 -7.33
CA VAL A 890 -40.02 9.60 -6.36
C VAL A 890 -40.01 8.93 -4.99
N ASP A 891 -38.85 8.90 -4.33
CA ASP A 891 -38.65 8.32 -3.00
C ASP A 891 -38.62 9.40 -1.91
N LEU A 892 -38.05 10.57 -2.19
CA LEU A 892 -37.95 11.69 -1.26
C LEU A 892 -38.49 12.99 -1.87
N LEU A 893 -39.37 13.66 -1.13
CA LEU A 893 -39.81 15.02 -1.41
C LEU A 893 -39.35 15.94 -0.26
N SER A 894 -38.57 16.97 -0.59
CA SER A 894 -38.16 18.01 0.37
C SER A 894 -38.81 19.35 0.00
N ILE A 895 -39.45 20.00 0.98
CA ILE A 895 -40.20 21.24 0.81
C ILE A 895 -39.68 22.25 1.83
N ASP A 896 -38.95 23.25 1.34
CA ASP A 896 -38.43 24.37 2.12
C ASP A 896 -38.42 25.60 1.23
N ILE A 897 -39.53 26.35 1.18
CA ILE A 897 -39.72 27.47 0.25
C ILE A 897 -39.98 28.80 0.97
N ASP A 898 -39.53 28.90 2.23
CA ASP A 898 -39.63 30.11 3.06
C ASP A 898 -41.07 30.67 3.17
N GLY A 899 -42.08 29.79 3.15
CA GLY A 899 -43.49 30.15 3.19
C GLY A 899 -44.36 29.46 2.14
N ASN A 900 -45.66 29.36 2.43
CA ASN A 900 -46.63 28.56 1.66
C ASN A 900 -46.38 27.04 1.60
N ASP A 901 -45.44 26.49 2.37
CA ASP A 901 -45.03 25.08 2.37
C ASP A 901 -46.22 24.13 2.55
N TYR A 902 -47.11 24.46 3.50
CA TYR A 902 -48.35 23.74 3.74
C TYR A 902 -49.25 23.69 2.50
N TRP A 903 -49.43 24.82 1.81
CA TRP A 903 -50.32 24.93 0.65
C TRP A 903 -49.75 24.19 -0.56
N VAL A 904 -48.44 24.26 -0.75
CA VAL A 904 -47.73 23.51 -1.79
C VAL A 904 -47.85 22.02 -1.53
N TRP A 905 -47.54 21.53 -0.32
CA TRP A 905 -47.69 20.11 -0.01
C TRP A 905 -49.14 19.62 -0.12
N LYS A 906 -50.11 20.46 0.28
CA LYS A 906 -51.54 20.17 0.12
C LYS A 906 -51.91 19.96 -1.35
N ALA A 907 -51.35 20.77 -2.26
CA ALA A 907 -51.61 20.70 -3.70
C ALA A 907 -50.89 19.55 -4.44
N VAL A 908 -49.74 19.07 -3.96
CA VAL A 908 -48.98 17.99 -4.62
C VAL A 908 -49.82 16.71 -4.73
N ASP A 909 -50.15 16.31 -5.96
CA ASP A 909 -50.87 15.07 -6.29
C ASP A 909 -50.22 14.28 -7.44
N ALA A 910 -49.25 14.88 -8.15
CA ALA A 910 -48.51 14.26 -9.25
C ALA A 910 -47.56 13.14 -8.80
N ILE A 911 -47.19 13.09 -7.51
CA ILE A 911 -46.28 12.10 -6.93
C ILE A 911 -46.77 11.65 -5.56
N THR A 912 -46.38 10.43 -5.17
CA THR A 912 -46.61 9.86 -3.84
C THR A 912 -45.29 9.34 -3.25
N PRO A 913 -44.41 10.25 -2.79
CA PRO A 913 -43.07 9.89 -2.32
C PRO A 913 -43.09 8.94 -1.12
N SER A 914 -42.04 8.14 -0.95
CA SER A 914 -41.88 7.28 0.23
C SER A 914 -41.67 8.10 1.51
N VAL A 915 -40.99 9.25 1.37
CA VAL A 915 -40.62 10.17 2.46
C VAL A 915 -40.92 11.61 2.06
N VAL A 916 -41.46 12.39 2.99
CA VAL A 916 -41.60 13.85 2.88
C VAL A 916 -40.82 14.52 4.00
N CYS A 917 -39.90 15.42 3.66
CA CYS A 917 -39.24 16.33 4.57
C CYS A 917 -39.82 17.73 4.30
N ILE A 918 -40.35 18.39 5.34
CA ILE A 918 -41.02 19.69 5.18
C ILE A 918 -40.69 20.61 6.35
N GLU A 919 -40.47 21.88 6.04
CA GLU A 919 -40.28 22.93 7.03
C GLU A 919 -41.53 23.12 7.92
N TYR A 920 -41.34 23.27 9.23
CA TYR A 920 -42.38 23.57 10.19
C TYR A 920 -41.92 24.62 11.20
N ASN A 921 -42.88 25.32 11.78
CA ASN A 921 -42.63 26.42 12.70
C ASN A 921 -42.76 25.94 14.16
N ALA A 922 -41.63 25.74 14.84
CA ALA A 922 -41.58 25.35 16.25
C ALA A 922 -41.93 26.48 17.24
N ASP A 923 -42.03 27.75 16.81
CA ASP A 923 -42.51 28.86 17.67
C ASP A 923 -43.99 28.72 18.02
N ILE A 924 -44.73 27.94 17.24
CA ILE A 924 -46.11 27.56 17.54
C ILE A 924 -46.11 26.30 18.40
N ALA A 925 -46.85 26.35 19.51
CA ALA A 925 -46.99 25.20 20.40
C ALA A 925 -47.42 23.94 19.62
N PRO A 926 -46.75 22.78 19.79
CA PRO A 926 -46.92 21.60 18.92
C PRO A 926 -48.34 21.06 18.76
N GLY A 927 -49.23 21.31 19.73
CA GLY A 927 -50.64 20.89 19.68
C GLY A 927 -51.60 21.91 19.05
N VAL A 928 -51.14 23.11 18.70
CA VAL A 928 -51.94 24.15 18.06
C VAL A 928 -51.93 23.95 16.56
N ARG A 929 -53.09 23.99 15.90
CA ARG A 929 -53.22 23.91 14.44
C ARG A 929 -53.26 25.31 13.86
N ALA A 930 -52.15 25.78 13.31
CA ALA A 930 -52.04 27.12 12.76
C ALA A 930 -51.14 27.10 11.51
N VAL A 931 -51.50 27.90 10.50
CA VAL A 931 -50.83 27.91 9.19
C VAL A 931 -50.75 29.33 8.66
N GLN A 932 -49.60 29.71 8.11
CA GLN A 932 -49.44 30.99 7.41
C GLN A 932 -50.46 31.05 6.25
N PRO A 933 -51.35 32.07 6.21
CA PRO A 933 -52.30 32.21 5.11
C PRO A 933 -51.59 32.23 3.76
N PHE A 934 -52.19 31.60 2.75
CA PHE A 934 -51.60 31.57 1.42
C PHE A 934 -51.40 33.00 0.89
N ASP A 935 -50.17 33.35 0.55
CA ASP A 935 -49.83 34.61 -0.11
C ASP A 935 -48.81 34.34 -1.23
N PRO A 936 -49.19 34.48 -2.51
CA PRO A 936 -48.31 34.21 -3.63
C PRO A 936 -47.15 35.22 -3.77
N ASN A 937 -47.18 36.32 -2.99
CA ASN A 937 -46.11 37.32 -2.95
C ASN A 937 -45.34 37.31 -1.63
N ILE A 938 -45.53 36.28 -0.79
CA ILE A 938 -44.80 36.17 0.45
C ILE A 938 -43.31 36.06 0.15
N SER A 939 -42.53 36.81 0.91
CA SER A 939 -41.09 36.67 0.98
C SER A 939 -40.76 36.76 2.45
N TRP A 940 -40.11 35.71 2.95
CA TRP A 940 -39.77 35.65 4.35
C TRP A 940 -38.80 36.78 4.70
N ASN A 941 -39.06 37.42 5.83
CA ASN A 941 -38.30 38.56 6.34
C ASN A 941 -37.39 38.17 7.52
N GLY A 942 -37.21 36.86 7.77
CA GLY A 942 -36.44 36.34 8.90
C GLY A 942 -37.18 36.29 10.24
N SER A 943 -38.49 36.58 10.27
CA SER A 943 -39.31 36.59 11.49
C SER A 943 -40.02 35.26 11.76
N ASN A 944 -40.66 35.13 12.93
CA ASN A 944 -41.46 33.97 13.31
C ASN A 944 -42.79 33.81 12.52
N TYR A 945 -43.04 34.64 11.51
CA TYR A 945 -44.21 34.56 10.63
C TYR A 945 -43.89 33.79 9.34
N TYR A 946 -43.81 32.46 9.42
CA TYR A 946 -43.58 31.54 8.31
C TYR A 946 -44.19 30.16 8.57
N GLY A 947 -44.35 29.38 7.50
CA GLY A 947 -44.68 27.95 7.56
C GLY A 947 -45.99 27.60 8.27
N ALA A 948 -45.98 26.42 8.89
CA ALA A 948 -47.12 25.82 9.57
C ALA A 948 -46.71 25.18 10.89
N SER A 949 -47.65 25.04 11.82
CA SER A 949 -47.42 24.29 13.04
C SER A 949 -47.32 22.79 12.77
N LEU A 950 -46.58 22.08 13.64
CA LEU A 950 -46.41 20.63 13.53
C LEU A 950 -47.76 19.88 13.51
N ALA A 951 -48.72 20.26 14.37
CA ALA A 951 -50.05 19.66 14.37
C ALA A 951 -50.86 19.91 13.08
N ALA A 952 -50.62 21.03 12.37
CA ALA A 952 -51.26 21.27 11.09
C ALA A 952 -50.66 20.36 9.99
N LEU A 953 -49.34 20.18 10.00
CA LEU A 953 -48.64 19.27 9.08
C LEU A 953 -48.96 17.80 9.35
N GLU A 954 -49.13 17.39 10.61
CA GLU A 954 -49.62 16.04 10.95
C GLU A 954 -51.03 15.76 10.43
N ASP A 955 -51.93 16.74 10.56
CA ASP A 955 -53.30 16.61 10.03
C ASP A 955 -53.29 16.50 8.50
N LEU A 956 -52.46 17.30 7.83
CA LEU A 956 -52.27 17.25 6.38
C LEU A 956 -51.63 15.92 5.94
N GLY A 957 -50.54 15.50 6.58
CA GLY A 957 -49.86 14.24 6.32
C GLY A 957 -50.80 13.06 6.48
N SER A 958 -51.59 13.01 7.55
CA SER A 958 -52.60 11.99 7.79
C SER A 958 -53.65 11.93 6.67
N LYS A 959 -54.18 13.09 6.24
CA LYS A 959 -55.11 13.19 5.10
C LYS A 959 -54.48 12.71 3.78
N LYS A 960 -53.17 12.86 3.62
CA LYS A 960 -52.41 12.44 2.43
C LYS A 960 -51.81 11.02 2.54
N GLY A 961 -52.02 10.31 3.65
CA GLY A 961 -51.55 8.94 3.84
C GLY A 961 -50.11 8.81 4.36
N TYR A 962 -49.67 9.76 5.18
CA TYR A 962 -48.34 9.81 5.78
C TYR A 962 -48.39 9.85 7.32
N THR A 963 -47.35 9.29 7.93
CA THR A 963 -47.14 9.27 9.39
C THR A 963 -45.86 10.04 9.73
N LEU A 964 -45.91 10.90 10.74
CA LEU A 964 -44.73 11.61 11.26
C LEU A 964 -43.78 10.60 11.93
N VAL A 965 -42.49 10.67 11.61
CA VAL A 965 -41.45 9.79 12.16
C VAL A 965 -40.31 10.53 12.85
N HIS A 966 -40.09 11.82 12.56
CA HIS A 966 -39.05 12.61 13.23
C HIS A 966 -39.27 14.11 13.09
N THR A 967 -38.68 14.87 14.02
CA THR A 967 -38.44 16.31 13.88
C THR A 967 -37.01 16.60 14.33
N ASP A 968 -36.27 17.39 13.54
CA ASP A 968 -34.86 17.66 13.79
C ASP A 968 -34.62 18.42 15.13
N LEU A 969 -33.38 18.45 15.63
CA LEU A 969 -33.04 19.09 16.91
C LEU A 969 -33.24 20.60 16.93
N THR A 970 -33.22 21.25 15.76
CA THR A 970 -33.38 22.70 15.65
C THR A 970 -34.85 23.12 15.60
N GLY A 971 -35.74 22.17 15.30
CA GLY A 971 -37.18 22.39 15.23
C GLY A 971 -37.59 23.12 13.95
N VAL A 972 -36.91 22.80 12.85
CA VAL A 972 -37.10 23.39 11.52
C VAL A 972 -37.75 22.39 10.59
N ASN A 973 -37.30 21.13 10.59
CA ASN A 973 -37.73 20.13 9.61
C ASN A 973 -38.48 18.96 10.25
N ALA A 974 -39.63 18.62 9.67
CA ALA A 974 -40.45 17.46 10.03
C ALA A 974 -40.36 16.37 8.95
N PHE A 975 -40.21 15.12 9.38
CA PHE A 975 -40.06 13.96 8.49
C PHE A 975 -41.28 13.06 8.58
N PHE A 976 -41.89 12.80 7.44
CA PHE A 976 -43.05 11.94 7.29
C PHE A 976 -42.73 10.76 6.36
N VAL A 977 -43.22 9.58 6.69
CA VAL A 977 -43.15 8.40 5.80
C VAL A 977 -44.54 7.97 5.39
N ARG A 978 -44.67 7.40 4.20
CA ARG A 978 -45.94 6.87 3.71
C ARG A 978 -46.44 5.74 4.64
N ASN A 979 -47.75 5.64 4.84
CA ASN A 979 -48.33 4.76 5.87
C ASN A 979 -47.98 3.27 5.73
N ASP A 980 -47.67 2.79 4.52
CA ASP A 980 -47.18 1.43 4.26
C ASP A 980 -45.76 1.19 4.79
N HIS A 981 -45.00 2.24 5.04
CA HIS A 981 -43.65 2.21 5.61
C HIS A 981 -43.58 2.50 7.11
N ALA A 982 -44.68 2.98 7.73
CA ALA A 982 -44.71 3.41 9.12
C ALA A 982 -44.28 2.32 10.12
N ALA A 983 -44.48 1.04 9.79
CA ALA A 983 -44.09 -0.09 10.63
C ALA A 983 -42.57 -0.16 10.92
N ALA A 984 -41.72 0.51 10.14
CA ALA A 984 -40.28 0.55 10.35
C ALA A 984 -39.81 1.59 11.39
N PHE A 985 -40.72 2.43 11.94
CA PHE A 985 -40.36 3.60 12.75
C PHE A 985 -41.01 3.66 14.15
N GLY A 986 -41.70 2.60 14.60
CA GLY A 986 -42.29 2.55 15.94
C GLY A 986 -43.57 3.40 16.08
N ASP A 987 -43.92 3.79 17.31
CA ASP A 987 -45.12 4.58 17.62
C ASP A 987 -44.87 6.08 17.41
N ALA A 988 -45.69 6.73 16.58
CA ALA A 988 -45.63 8.17 16.32
C ALA A 988 -45.77 9.04 17.59
N ALA A 989 -46.33 8.49 18.68
CA ALA A 989 -46.38 9.17 19.97
C ALA A 989 -44.99 9.39 20.62
N VAL A 990 -43.96 8.67 20.15
CA VAL A 990 -42.57 8.78 20.63
C VAL A 990 -41.79 9.87 19.89
N VAL A 991 -42.31 10.37 18.77
CA VAL A 991 -41.64 11.42 17.98
C VAL A 991 -41.45 12.70 18.83
N PRO A 992 -40.22 13.20 18.97
CA PRO A 992 -39.95 14.40 19.75
C PRO A 992 -40.80 15.60 19.28
N ARG A 993 -41.30 16.38 20.23
CA ARG A 993 -42.00 17.64 19.96
C ARG A 993 -41.11 18.78 20.44
N ARG A 994 -40.42 19.45 19.50
CA ARG A 994 -39.38 20.43 19.83
C ARG A 994 -39.96 21.81 20.15
N ALA A 995 -39.28 22.50 21.05
CA ALA A 995 -39.38 23.95 21.18
C ALA A 995 -38.41 24.62 20.18
N PRO A 996 -38.57 25.91 19.88
CA PRO A 996 -37.67 26.63 18.99
C PRO A 996 -36.23 26.53 19.46
N ASN A 997 -35.35 26.09 18.56
CA ASN A 997 -33.95 25.87 18.88
C ASN A 997 -33.06 26.21 17.67
N PHE A 998 -33.34 27.35 17.04
CA PHE A 998 -32.62 27.80 15.86
C PHE A 998 -31.12 27.92 16.16
N TYR A 999 -30.31 27.37 15.27
CA TYR A 999 -28.85 27.31 15.41
C TYR A 999 -28.38 26.69 16.75
N LEU A 1000 -29.20 25.85 17.38
CA LEU A 1000 -28.96 25.23 18.69
C LEU A 1000 -28.76 26.23 19.84
N ARG A 1001 -29.38 27.43 19.75
CA ARG A 1001 -29.25 28.50 20.74
C ARG A 1001 -30.36 28.54 21.78
N GLY A 1002 -31.38 27.68 21.67
CA GLY A 1002 -32.57 27.70 22.51
C GLY A 1002 -33.47 28.91 22.29
N GLU A 1003 -33.35 29.57 21.13
CA GLU A 1003 -34.13 30.75 20.74
C GLU A 1003 -34.90 30.47 19.44
N GLY A 1004 -36.03 31.15 19.28
CA GLY A 1004 -36.86 31.16 18.08
C GLY A 1004 -36.52 32.29 17.12
N HIS A 1005 -37.28 32.42 16.04
CA HIS A 1005 -37.16 33.59 15.19
C HIS A 1005 -37.68 34.86 15.89
N PRO A 1006 -37.15 36.05 15.55
CA PRO A 1006 -37.66 37.30 16.10
C PRO A 1006 -39.12 37.54 15.72
N ASP A 1007 -39.84 38.28 16.57
CA ASP A 1007 -41.22 38.68 16.29
C ASP A 1007 -41.35 39.40 14.94
N ASP A 1008 -42.43 39.10 14.21
CA ASP A 1008 -42.71 39.77 12.95
C ASP A 1008 -42.84 41.29 13.14
N PRO A 1009 -42.04 42.11 12.41
CA PRO A 1009 -42.03 43.56 12.58
C PRO A 1009 -43.36 44.22 12.18
N LEU A 1010 -44.23 43.50 11.46
CA LEU A 1010 -45.58 43.96 11.10
C LEU A 1010 -46.65 43.51 12.12
N GLY A 1011 -46.25 42.79 13.18
CA GLY A 1011 -47.14 42.30 14.23
C GLY A 1011 -48.12 41.22 13.76
N ARG A 1012 -47.81 40.52 12.65
CA ARG A 1012 -48.64 39.43 12.16
C ARG A 1012 -48.46 38.20 13.05
N VAL A 1013 -49.55 37.48 13.27
CA VAL A 1013 -49.57 36.21 14.00
C VAL A 1013 -50.18 35.16 13.09
N ILE A 1014 -49.63 33.95 13.15
CA ILE A 1014 -50.14 32.83 12.36
C ILE A 1014 -51.50 32.40 12.94
N PRO A 1015 -52.60 32.53 12.17
CA PRO A 1015 -53.94 32.24 12.66
C PRO A 1015 -54.20 30.72 12.71
N PRO A 1016 -55.25 30.29 13.43
CA PRO A 1016 -55.71 28.91 13.39
C PRO A 1016 -55.98 28.43 11.97
N LEU A 1017 -55.66 27.17 11.67
CA LEU A 1017 -55.85 26.57 10.34
C LEU A 1017 -57.28 26.75 9.80
N GLU A 1018 -58.28 26.67 10.67
CA GLU A 1018 -59.72 26.82 10.35
C GLU A 1018 -60.10 28.22 9.83
N GLU A 1019 -59.28 29.24 10.09
CA GLU A 1019 -59.48 30.60 9.56
C GLU A 1019 -58.84 30.79 8.18
N CYS A 1020 -57.93 29.88 7.80
CA CYS A 1020 -57.21 29.90 6.53
C CYS A 1020 -57.82 28.97 5.47
N GLU A 1021 -58.41 27.84 5.89
CA GLU A 1021 -59.20 26.95 5.02
C GLU A 1021 -60.58 27.54 4.70
#